data_AF-A0AAD2VCN5-F1
#
_entry.id   AF-A0AAD2VCN5-F1
#
_cell.length_a   1.000
_cell.length_b   1.000
_cell.length_c   1.000
_cell.angle_alpha   90.00
_cell.angle_beta   90.00
_cell.angle_gamma   90.00
#
_symmetry.space_group_name_H-M   'P 1'
#
loop_
_entity.id
_entity.type
_entity.pdbx_description
1 polymer ?
#
loop_
_entity_poly.entity_id
_entity_poly.type
_entity_poly.pdbx_seq_one_letter_code
_entity_poly.pdbx_strand_id
1 'polypeptide(L)'
;GPDRGIRLSAVWLMHDPAYPESLPGAPLARYTYTEAGELLAVYDRSNTQVRAFTYDAQHPGRMVAHRYAGRPEMRYRYDDTGRVVEQLNPAGLSYRYQYEQDRITVTDSLNRREVLHTEGGAGLKRVVKKELADGSVTHSGYDAAGRLTAQTDAAGRRTEYGLNVVSGDITDITTPDGRETKFYYNDGNQLTAVVSPDGLESRREYDEPGRLVSETSRSGETVRYRYDDAHSELPATTTDATGSTRQMTWSRYGQLLAFTDCSGYQTRYEYDRFGQMTAVHREEGISLYRHYDNRGRLTSVKDAQGRETQYEYNAAGDLTAVITPDGNRSETQYDAWGKAVSTTQGGLTRSMEYDAAGRVISLTNENGSHSDFSYDALDRLVQQGGFDGRTQRYHYDLTGKLTQSEDEGLVTLWYYDESDRITHRTVNGEPAEQWQYDDHGWLTDISHLSEGHRVAVHYGYDDKGRLTGERQTVENPETGELLWQHETTHAYNEQGLANRVTPDSLPPVEWLTYGSGYLAGMKLGDTPLLEYTRDRMHRETVRSFGSMAGSNAAYKLTSTYTPAGQLQSQHLNSLVYDRDYGWNDNGDLVRISGPRQTREYGYSATGRLESVRTLAPDLDIRIPYATDPAGNRLPDPELHPDSTLTAWPDNRIAEDAHYVYHYDEYGRLTEKTDLIPAGVIRTDDERTHHYHYDSQHRLVFYTRIQHGEPLVESRYLYDPLGRRMAKRVWRRERDLTGWMSLSRKPEMTWYGWDGDRLTTVQTDTTRIQTVYQPGSFAPLIRIETDNGEREKAQRRSLAEKLQQEGSEDGHGVVFPAELVRLLDRLEEEIRADRVSSESRAWLAQCGLTVEQLARQVEPEYTPARKVHFYHCDHRGLPLALISEDGNTAWRGEYDEWGNQLNEENPYYLHQPYRLPGQQHDEESGLYYNRNRYYDPLQGRYITQDPIGLAGGWNLYNYPLNPIIRMDPLGLYNLYQLLYDVWHDDSYGTSSIDITGSGDLISLGGHAGLGVAFAKKKGEMLSDICIYATACGHAGIGGGINAAITYSETKSLPTSGVSNSVGVTVGGGVGGHFAYTYVVDVDNPESSTESVGIGAGVDASVMTLACRTWQECWVN
;
A
#
# COMPACT_ATOMS: atom_id res chain seq x y z
N GLY A 1 -1.93 55.03 22.29
CA GLY A 1 -0.88 55.97 22.76
C GLY A 1 0.47 55.42 22.35
N PRO A 2 1.56 56.22 22.37
CA PRO A 2 2.90 55.69 22.08
C PRO A 2 3.22 54.57 23.06
N ASP A 3 3.51 53.40 22.52
CA ASP A 3 3.78 52.20 23.30
C ASP A 3 5.11 52.35 24.06
N ARG A 4 5.12 51.99 25.34
CA ARG A 4 6.30 51.96 26.21
C ARG A 4 6.70 50.54 26.59
N GLY A 5 6.11 49.54 25.94
CA GLY A 5 6.39 48.13 26.18
C GLY A 5 7.72 47.66 25.60
N ILE A 6 8.23 46.56 26.14
CA ILE A 6 9.37 45.83 25.57
C ILE A 6 8.83 44.96 24.43
N ARG A 7 9.55 44.90 23.30
CA ARG A 7 9.20 44.09 22.13
C ARG A 7 10.41 43.31 21.66
N LEU A 8 10.19 42.09 21.19
CA LEU A 8 11.21 41.26 20.59
C LEU A 8 11.51 41.77 19.18
N SER A 9 12.64 42.44 18.96
CA SER A 9 13.02 42.96 17.63
C SER A 9 13.79 41.95 16.79
N ALA A 10 14.54 41.05 17.43
CA ALA A 10 15.32 40.01 16.77
C ALA A 10 15.66 38.89 17.75
N VAL A 11 15.76 37.67 17.24
CA VAL A 11 16.28 36.51 17.97
C VAL A 11 17.71 36.25 17.52
N TRP A 12 18.65 36.33 18.45
CA TRP A 12 20.07 36.06 18.19
C TRP A 12 20.49 34.77 18.89
N LEU A 13 21.18 33.90 18.16
CA LEU A 13 21.89 32.79 18.77
C LEU A 13 23.22 33.33 19.31
N MET A 14 23.23 33.66 20.60
CA MET A 14 24.38 34.26 21.28
C MET A 14 25.30 33.22 21.92
N HIS A 15 24.80 32.00 22.13
CA HIS A 15 25.56 30.89 22.67
C HIS A 15 25.01 29.60 22.06
N ASP A 16 25.87 28.88 21.36
CA ASP A 16 25.61 27.54 20.89
C ASP A 16 26.71 26.64 21.49
N PRO A 17 26.38 25.79 22.46
CA PRO A 17 27.40 24.97 23.11
C PRO A 17 27.94 23.84 22.22
N ALA A 18 27.26 23.49 21.12
CA ALA A 18 27.77 22.54 20.12
C ALA A 18 28.62 23.24 19.05
N TYR A 19 28.30 24.50 18.72
CA TYR A 19 28.99 25.30 17.73
C TYR A 19 29.47 26.66 18.29
N PRO A 20 30.28 26.69 19.37
CA PRO A 20 30.58 27.92 20.11
C PRO A 20 31.40 28.94 19.31
N GLU A 21 32.19 28.47 18.33
CA GLU A 21 33.03 29.31 17.47
C GLU A 21 32.35 29.72 16.16
N SER A 22 31.13 29.23 15.90
CA SER A 22 30.41 29.40 14.62
C SER A 22 29.02 29.98 14.81
N LEU A 23 28.91 31.05 15.61
CA LEU A 23 27.66 31.76 15.83
C LEU A 23 27.20 32.52 14.58
N PRO A 24 25.88 32.71 14.36
CA PRO A 24 25.38 33.51 13.24
C PRO A 24 25.82 34.97 13.32
N GLY A 25 26.29 35.52 12.20
CA GLY A 25 26.52 36.97 12.08
C GLY A 25 25.23 37.80 11.90
N ALA A 26 24.07 37.13 11.81
CA ALA A 26 22.75 37.74 11.60
C ALA A 26 21.72 37.06 12.52
N PRO A 27 20.61 37.73 12.88
CA PRO A 27 19.58 37.14 13.72
C PRO A 27 18.87 35.97 13.01
N LEU A 28 18.39 35.00 13.80
CA LEU A 28 17.60 33.85 13.32
C LEU A 28 16.21 34.26 12.84
N ALA A 29 15.64 35.28 13.48
CA ALA A 29 14.40 35.91 13.07
C ALA A 29 14.46 37.39 13.44
N ARG A 30 13.82 38.24 12.65
CA ARG A 30 13.68 39.68 12.94
C ARG A 30 12.23 40.09 12.83
N TYR A 31 11.83 41.03 13.68
CA TYR A 31 10.47 41.53 13.78
C TYR A 31 10.49 43.06 13.68
N THR A 32 9.50 43.60 13.00
CA THR A 32 9.27 45.05 12.93
C THR A 32 7.90 45.36 13.47
N TYR A 33 7.73 46.57 14.02
CA TYR A 33 6.50 46.97 14.70
C TYR A 33 6.04 48.36 14.27
N THR A 34 4.74 48.63 14.41
CA THR A 34 4.19 49.98 14.30
C THR A 34 4.61 50.85 15.50
N GLU A 35 4.40 52.18 15.44
CA GLU A 35 4.61 53.06 16.61
C GLU A 35 3.71 52.70 17.82
N ALA A 36 2.61 51.99 17.57
CA ALA A 36 1.71 51.47 18.58
C ALA A 36 2.14 50.08 19.14
N GLY A 37 3.24 49.51 18.63
CA GLY A 37 3.81 48.25 19.11
C GLY A 37 3.15 46.99 18.53
N GLU A 38 2.43 47.11 17.41
CA GLU A 38 1.78 46.00 16.70
C GLU A 38 2.78 45.35 15.73
N LEU A 39 2.78 44.01 15.63
CA LEU A 39 3.73 43.28 14.78
C LEU A 39 3.47 43.54 13.30
N LEU A 40 4.37 44.24 12.61
CA LEU A 40 4.24 44.68 11.22
C LEU A 40 4.76 43.65 10.20
N ALA A 41 5.93 43.05 10.46
CA ALA A 41 6.52 42.05 9.58
C ALA A 41 7.48 41.12 10.32
N VAL A 42 7.56 39.89 9.82
CA VAL A 42 8.49 38.84 10.26
C VAL A 42 9.48 38.58 9.13
N TYR A 43 10.75 38.47 9.49
CA TYR A 43 11.84 38.14 8.58
C TYR A 43 12.52 36.86 9.04
N ASP A 44 12.81 35.97 8.08
CA ASP A 44 13.58 34.77 8.33
C ASP A 44 15.08 35.08 8.55
N ARG A 45 15.87 34.03 8.83
CA ARG A 45 17.32 34.13 9.07
C ARG A 45 18.13 34.64 7.86
N SER A 46 17.54 34.64 6.66
CA SER A 46 18.15 35.25 5.46
C SER A 46 17.84 36.76 5.34
N ASN A 47 17.09 37.30 6.32
CA ASN A 47 16.52 38.65 6.31
C ASN A 47 15.48 38.86 5.19
N THR A 48 14.87 37.79 4.70
CA THR A 48 13.75 37.85 3.76
C THR A 48 12.44 37.99 4.54
N GLN A 49 11.59 38.93 4.15
CA GLN A 49 10.28 39.10 4.79
C GLN A 49 9.39 37.91 4.46
N VAL A 50 9.00 37.13 5.47
CA VAL A 50 8.15 35.92 5.33
C VAL A 50 6.68 36.20 5.61
N ARG A 51 6.39 37.21 6.44
CA ARG A 51 5.02 37.58 6.81
C ARG A 51 4.87 39.09 6.96
N ALA A 52 3.70 39.62 6.61
CA ALA A 52 3.33 41.01 6.83
C ALA A 52 1.93 41.11 7.42
N PHE A 53 1.71 42.14 8.23
CA PHE A 53 0.43 42.41 8.88
C PHE A 53 0.06 43.89 8.75
N THR A 54 -1.24 44.15 8.66
CA THR A 54 -1.81 45.49 8.55
C THR A 54 -2.86 45.65 9.64
N TYR A 55 -2.87 46.79 10.33
CA TYR A 55 -3.77 47.08 11.46
C TYR A 55 -4.67 48.28 11.18
N ASP A 56 -5.79 48.35 11.89
CA ASP A 56 -6.72 49.47 11.86
C ASP A 56 -6.13 50.69 12.61
N ALA A 57 -5.89 51.78 11.89
CA ALA A 57 -5.35 53.01 12.46
C ALA A 57 -6.27 53.64 13.53
N GLN A 58 -7.59 53.38 13.49
CA GLN A 58 -8.56 53.91 14.46
C GLN A 58 -8.73 53.01 15.68
N HIS A 59 -8.41 51.71 15.55
CA HIS A 59 -8.59 50.71 16.60
C HIS A 59 -7.28 49.94 16.84
N PRO A 60 -6.35 50.49 17.65
CA PRO A 60 -5.07 49.84 17.92
C PRO A 60 -5.23 48.38 18.40
N GLY A 61 -4.41 47.49 17.85
CA GLY A 61 -4.42 46.05 18.10
C GLY A 61 -5.33 45.24 17.17
N ARG A 62 -6.17 45.89 16.35
CA ARG A 62 -7.08 45.22 15.43
C ARG A 62 -6.41 44.96 14.07
N MET A 63 -6.00 43.72 13.82
CA MET A 63 -5.41 43.31 12.54
C MET A 63 -6.48 43.30 11.42
N VAL A 64 -6.30 44.08 10.37
CA VAL A 64 -7.23 44.15 9.22
C VAL A 64 -6.73 43.41 8.00
N ALA A 65 -5.44 43.04 7.96
CA ALA A 65 -4.93 42.17 6.90
C ALA A 65 -3.65 41.44 7.30
N HIS A 66 -3.35 40.35 6.60
CA HIS A 66 -2.04 39.72 6.64
C HIS A 66 -1.70 39.06 5.30
N ARG A 67 -0.41 38.82 5.05
CA ARG A 67 0.08 38.11 3.87
C ARG A 67 1.36 37.33 4.14
N TYR A 68 1.57 36.28 3.38
CA TYR A 68 2.83 35.54 3.28
C TYR A 68 3.72 36.12 2.16
N ALA A 69 5.01 35.81 2.19
CA ALA A 69 5.94 36.22 1.13
C ALA A 69 5.46 35.75 -0.25
N GLY A 70 5.40 36.66 -1.22
CA GLY A 70 4.98 36.35 -2.58
C GLY A 70 3.51 35.95 -2.75
N ARG A 71 2.68 36.05 -1.68
CA ARG A 71 1.26 35.67 -1.70
C ARG A 71 0.31 36.87 -1.59
N PRO A 72 -0.95 36.74 -2.07
CA PRO A 72 -1.99 37.74 -1.88
C PRO A 72 -2.27 38.08 -0.41
N GLU A 73 -2.82 39.26 -0.17
CA GLU A 73 -3.19 39.75 1.15
C GLU A 73 -4.62 39.33 1.53
N MET A 74 -4.74 38.64 2.66
CA MET A 74 -6.01 38.26 3.28
C MET A 74 -6.49 39.40 4.17
N ARG A 75 -7.77 39.79 4.05
CA ARG A 75 -8.33 40.98 4.71
C ARG A 75 -9.50 40.65 5.62
N TYR A 76 -9.67 41.43 6.67
CA TYR A 76 -10.72 41.25 7.68
C TYR A 76 -11.56 42.50 7.82
N ARG A 77 -12.87 42.33 7.99
CA ARG A 77 -13.79 43.39 8.42
C ARG A 77 -14.40 43.05 9.75
N TYR A 78 -14.65 44.08 10.54
CA TYR A 78 -15.17 43.97 11.89
C TYR A 78 -16.49 44.70 12.04
N ASP A 79 -17.35 44.22 12.94
CA ASP A 79 -18.49 44.99 13.42
C ASP A 79 -18.07 46.03 14.49
N ASP A 80 -19.03 46.84 14.93
CA ASP A 80 -18.82 47.88 15.95
C ASP A 80 -18.37 47.32 17.31
N THR A 81 -18.62 46.04 17.57
CA THR A 81 -18.20 45.35 18.80
C THR A 81 -16.80 44.71 18.68
N GLY A 82 -16.18 44.78 17.50
CA GLY A 82 -14.85 44.25 17.23
C GLY A 82 -14.81 42.77 16.87
N ARG A 83 -15.94 42.16 16.46
CA ARG A 83 -15.98 40.78 15.95
C ARG A 83 -15.75 40.76 14.45
N VAL A 84 -15.02 39.77 13.94
CA VAL A 84 -14.79 39.58 12.50
C VAL A 84 -16.11 39.21 11.83
N VAL A 85 -16.59 40.03 10.89
CA VAL A 85 -17.81 39.77 10.11
C VAL A 85 -17.51 39.33 8.68
N GLU A 86 -16.33 39.65 8.15
CA GLU A 86 -15.89 39.17 6.84
C GLU A 86 -14.39 38.85 6.85
N GLN A 87 -14.01 37.76 6.18
CA GLN A 87 -12.65 37.43 5.80
C GLN A 87 -12.60 37.32 4.27
N LEU A 88 -11.87 38.22 3.62
CA LEU A 88 -11.64 38.19 2.18
C LEU A 88 -10.30 37.52 1.90
N ASN A 89 -10.33 36.40 1.18
CA ASN A 89 -9.15 35.66 0.73
C ASN A 89 -9.10 35.72 -0.81
N PRO A 90 -8.28 36.59 -1.42
CA PRO A 90 -8.20 36.69 -2.88
C PRO A 90 -7.80 35.34 -3.48
N ALA A 91 -8.47 34.85 -4.53
CA ALA A 91 -8.21 33.54 -5.17
C ALA A 91 -8.42 32.29 -4.26
N GLY A 92 -9.07 32.45 -3.10
CA GLY A 92 -9.50 31.35 -2.23
C GLY A 92 -10.91 31.60 -1.65
N LEU A 93 -11.35 30.78 -0.70
CA LEU A 93 -12.65 30.96 -0.04
C LEU A 93 -12.67 32.20 0.84
N SER A 94 -13.61 33.10 0.59
CA SER A 94 -13.91 34.21 1.49
C SER A 94 -15.06 33.85 2.42
N TYR A 95 -15.07 34.37 3.65
CA TYR A 95 -16.04 33.99 4.67
C TYR A 95 -16.81 35.21 5.19
N ARG A 96 -18.09 35.01 5.51
CA ARG A 96 -18.96 35.95 6.23
C ARG A 96 -19.44 35.30 7.52
N TYR A 97 -19.48 36.07 8.59
CA TYR A 97 -19.86 35.61 9.92
C TYR A 97 -21.05 36.41 10.42
N GLN A 98 -22.10 35.71 10.86
CA GLN A 98 -23.26 36.30 11.53
C GLN A 98 -23.32 35.74 12.95
N TYR A 99 -23.33 36.64 13.93
CA TYR A 99 -23.34 36.28 15.34
C TYR A 99 -24.70 36.58 15.95
N GLU A 100 -25.34 35.56 16.48
CA GLU A 100 -26.57 35.64 17.25
C GLU A 100 -26.29 35.23 18.72
N GLN A 101 -27.31 35.33 19.58
CA GLN A 101 -27.14 35.01 21.00
C GLN A 101 -26.72 33.55 21.22
N ASP A 102 -27.37 32.62 20.53
CA ASP A 102 -27.23 31.17 20.67
C ASP A 102 -26.57 30.49 19.46
N ARG A 103 -26.18 31.23 18.40
CA ARG A 103 -25.56 30.62 17.22
C ARG A 103 -24.58 31.54 16.48
N ILE A 104 -23.70 30.94 15.70
CA ILE A 104 -22.80 31.60 14.74
C ILE A 104 -23.04 30.97 13.37
N THR A 105 -23.45 31.76 12.38
CA THR A 105 -23.55 31.32 10.98
C THR A 105 -22.29 31.75 10.23
N VAL A 106 -21.58 30.79 9.64
CA VAL A 106 -20.45 31.00 8.74
C VAL A 106 -20.93 30.73 7.31
N THR A 107 -20.67 31.66 6.39
CA THR A 107 -21.01 31.51 4.97
C THR A 107 -19.79 31.77 4.13
N ASP A 108 -19.38 30.79 3.31
CA ASP A 108 -18.25 30.97 2.41
C ASP A 108 -18.65 31.63 1.08
N SER A 109 -17.66 31.88 0.20
CA SER A 109 -17.86 32.51 -1.10
C SER A 109 -18.52 31.61 -2.14
N LEU A 110 -18.68 30.32 -1.84
CA LEU A 110 -19.53 29.39 -2.60
C LEU A 110 -20.98 29.38 -2.08
N ASN A 111 -21.30 30.25 -1.11
CA ASN A 111 -22.59 30.35 -0.41
C ASN A 111 -22.95 29.10 0.40
N ARG A 112 -21.96 28.30 0.80
CA ARG A 112 -22.15 27.17 1.71
C ARG A 112 -22.26 27.67 3.13
N ARG A 113 -23.21 27.13 3.89
CA ARG A 113 -23.57 27.61 5.23
C ARG A 113 -23.21 26.57 6.28
N GLU A 114 -22.42 26.97 7.28
CA GLU A 114 -22.17 26.20 8.50
C GLU A 114 -22.77 26.97 9.69
N VAL A 115 -23.58 26.33 10.52
CA VAL A 115 -24.19 26.94 11.70
C VAL A 115 -23.71 26.24 12.96
N LEU A 116 -23.04 27.00 13.82
CA LEU A 116 -22.56 26.55 15.12
C LEU A 116 -23.56 27.02 16.18
N HIS A 117 -24.37 26.11 16.69
CA HIS A 117 -25.23 26.38 17.84
C HIS A 117 -24.44 26.27 19.12
N THR A 118 -24.66 27.24 20.00
CA THR A 118 -23.86 27.45 21.19
C THR A 118 -24.70 27.58 22.44
N GLU A 119 -24.24 26.97 23.52
CA GLU A 119 -24.80 27.12 24.87
C GLU A 119 -23.77 27.74 25.82
N GLY A 120 -24.24 28.30 26.93
CA GLY A 120 -23.41 29.04 27.87
C GLY A 120 -23.20 30.51 27.48
N GLY A 121 -22.40 31.22 28.29
CA GLY A 121 -22.11 32.65 28.10
C GLY A 121 -20.64 32.98 28.32
N ALA A 122 -20.17 34.07 27.71
CA ALA A 122 -18.78 34.54 27.78
C ALA A 122 -17.77 33.40 27.47
N GLY A 123 -16.74 33.21 28.29
CA GLY A 123 -15.69 32.19 28.10
C GLY A 123 -16.16 30.74 28.25
N LEU A 124 -17.41 30.50 28.65
CA LEU A 124 -18.01 29.16 28.79
C LEU A 124 -18.94 28.83 27.62
N LYS A 125 -18.95 29.64 26.55
CA LYS A 125 -19.72 29.33 25.36
C LYS A 125 -19.15 28.08 24.68
N ARG A 126 -19.98 27.08 24.40
CA ARG A 126 -19.61 25.79 23.79
C ARG A 126 -20.48 25.50 22.58
N VAL A 127 -19.92 24.87 21.55
CA VAL A 127 -20.68 24.44 20.37
C VAL A 127 -21.34 23.10 20.69
N VAL A 128 -22.66 23.09 20.85
CA VAL A 128 -23.43 21.88 21.22
C VAL A 128 -24.09 21.21 20.03
N LYS A 129 -24.26 21.94 18.92
CA LYS A 129 -24.80 21.43 17.66
C LYS A 129 -24.09 22.13 16.51
N LYS A 130 -23.66 21.35 15.51
CA LYS A 130 -23.08 21.85 14.27
C LYS A 130 -23.94 21.38 13.10
N GLU A 131 -24.41 22.34 12.31
CA GLU A 131 -25.20 22.11 11.10
C GLU A 131 -24.35 22.49 9.89
N LEU A 132 -24.14 21.54 8.97
CA LEU A 132 -23.33 21.73 7.77
C LEU A 132 -24.18 22.15 6.57
N ALA A 133 -23.51 22.46 5.46
CA ALA A 133 -24.13 23.06 4.28
C ALA A 133 -25.11 22.12 3.53
N ASP A 134 -24.98 20.81 3.72
CA ASP A 134 -25.91 19.80 3.19
C ASP A 134 -27.10 19.52 4.13
N GLY A 135 -27.15 20.19 5.29
CA GLY A 135 -28.17 20.00 6.32
C GLY A 135 -27.85 18.87 7.31
N SER A 136 -26.70 18.20 7.19
CA SER A 136 -26.25 17.25 8.20
C SER A 136 -25.99 17.95 9.54
N VAL A 137 -26.32 17.25 10.63
CA VAL A 137 -26.29 17.82 11.98
C VAL A 137 -25.54 16.89 12.91
N THR A 138 -24.54 17.41 13.62
CA THR A 138 -23.91 16.71 14.74
C THR A 138 -24.22 17.40 16.06
N HIS A 139 -24.28 16.62 17.14
CA HIS A 139 -24.46 17.13 18.51
C HIS A 139 -23.29 16.73 19.39
N SER A 140 -22.96 17.59 20.34
CA SER A 140 -21.90 17.39 21.33
C SER A 140 -22.47 17.59 22.73
N GLY A 141 -22.32 16.56 23.56
CA GLY A 141 -22.66 16.60 24.98
C GLY A 141 -21.42 16.95 25.81
N TYR A 142 -21.60 17.83 26.80
CA TYR A 142 -20.53 18.26 27.69
C TYR A 142 -20.92 18.06 29.16
N ASP A 143 -19.93 17.78 30.01
CA ASP A 143 -20.13 17.85 31.45
C ASP A 143 -20.10 19.30 31.99
N ALA A 144 -20.27 19.47 33.30
CA ALA A 144 -20.25 20.79 33.95
C ALA A 144 -18.89 21.51 33.87
N ALA A 145 -17.79 20.78 33.61
CA ALA A 145 -16.46 21.34 33.40
C ALA A 145 -16.21 21.69 31.91
N GLY A 146 -17.15 21.34 31.02
CA GLY A 146 -17.05 21.59 29.58
C GLY A 146 -16.26 20.53 28.82
N ARG A 147 -16.07 19.33 29.40
CA ARG A 147 -15.41 18.18 28.75
C ARG A 147 -16.42 17.37 27.96
N LEU A 148 -16.02 16.83 26.80
CA LEU A 148 -16.89 16.06 25.90
C LEU A 148 -17.30 14.72 26.55
N THR A 149 -18.60 14.44 26.61
CA THR A 149 -19.17 13.21 27.20
C THR A 149 -19.97 12.38 26.21
N ALA A 150 -20.42 12.98 25.11
CA ALA A 150 -21.05 12.26 24.01
C ALA A 150 -20.94 13.04 22.71
N GLN A 151 -20.96 12.31 21.60
CA GLN A 151 -21.11 12.86 20.27
C GLN A 151 -22.21 12.10 19.53
N THR A 152 -23.12 12.82 18.88
CA THR A 152 -24.14 12.23 18.01
C THR A 152 -23.86 12.66 16.59
N ASP A 153 -23.71 11.70 15.70
CA ASP A 153 -23.46 11.94 14.28
C ASP A 153 -24.74 12.35 13.53
N ALA A 154 -24.61 12.61 12.23
CA ALA A 154 -25.73 13.03 11.39
C ALA A 154 -26.76 11.92 11.08
N ALA A 155 -26.42 10.65 11.36
CA ALA A 155 -27.35 9.53 11.32
C ALA A 155 -28.10 9.34 12.65
N GLY A 156 -27.79 10.13 13.69
CA GLY A 156 -28.37 10.00 15.02
C GLY A 156 -27.71 8.93 15.90
N ARG A 157 -26.60 8.34 15.44
CA ARG A 157 -25.82 7.36 16.20
C ARG A 157 -24.98 8.08 17.24
N ARG A 158 -24.84 7.48 18.42
CA ARG A 158 -24.23 8.14 19.58
C ARG A 158 -22.98 7.38 20.05
N THR A 159 -21.87 8.11 20.12
CA THR A 159 -20.63 7.68 20.78
C THR A 159 -20.57 8.34 22.15
N GLU A 160 -20.25 7.58 23.19
CA GLU A 160 -20.15 8.05 24.57
C GLU A 160 -18.69 8.01 25.05
N TYR A 161 -18.32 9.00 25.86
CA TYR A 161 -16.99 9.16 26.45
C TYR A 161 -17.11 9.12 27.97
N GLY A 162 -16.62 8.04 28.59
CA GLY A 162 -16.42 7.99 30.03
C GLY A 162 -15.23 8.85 30.43
N LEU A 163 -15.38 9.63 31.50
CA LEU A 163 -14.33 10.54 31.99
C LEU A 163 -14.04 10.30 33.46
N ASN A 164 -12.75 10.33 33.83
CA ASN A 164 -12.36 10.43 35.21
C ASN A 164 -12.80 11.79 35.78
N VAL A 165 -13.56 11.77 36.87
CA VAL A 165 -14.17 12.98 37.45
C VAL A 165 -13.11 14.01 37.88
N VAL A 166 -11.93 13.54 38.33
CA VAL A 166 -10.84 14.39 38.86
C VAL A 166 -9.85 14.79 37.78
N SER A 167 -9.24 13.82 37.08
CA SER A 167 -8.20 14.12 36.09
C SER A 167 -8.77 14.62 34.77
N GLY A 168 -9.99 14.19 34.41
CA GLY A 168 -10.59 14.45 33.11
C GLY A 168 -10.10 13.53 32.00
N ASP A 169 -9.28 12.53 32.31
CA ASP A 169 -8.85 11.52 31.36
C ASP A 169 -10.04 10.69 30.88
N ILE A 170 -10.00 10.26 29.62
CA ILE A 170 -11.02 9.37 29.04
C ILE A 170 -10.83 7.99 29.62
N THR A 171 -11.83 7.42 30.29
CA THR A 171 -11.76 6.06 30.86
C THR A 171 -12.25 5.00 29.88
N ASP A 172 -13.20 5.37 29.03
CA ASP A 172 -13.81 4.48 28.06
C ASP A 172 -14.42 5.26 26.89
N ILE A 173 -14.49 4.60 25.74
CA ILE A 173 -15.25 5.04 24.57
C ILE A 173 -16.22 3.93 24.21
N THR A 174 -17.51 4.25 24.20
CA THR A 174 -18.57 3.35 23.75
C THR A 174 -19.05 3.77 22.37
N THR A 175 -18.87 2.89 21.37
CA THR A 175 -19.33 3.10 19.99
C THR A 175 -20.84 2.86 19.86
N PRO A 176 -21.48 3.29 18.76
CA PRO A 176 -22.93 3.17 18.58
C PRO A 176 -23.49 1.75 18.69
N ASP A 177 -22.70 0.74 18.35
CA ASP A 177 -23.02 -0.69 18.46
C ASP A 177 -22.85 -1.24 19.89
N GLY A 178 -22.50 -0.40 20.87
CA GLY A 178 -22.32 -0.76 22.27
C GLY A 178 -20.96 -1.38 22.61
N ARG A 179 -20.06 -1.51 21.62
CA ARG A 179 -18.69 -1.96 21.86
C ARG A 179 -17.89 -0.88 22.59
N GLU A 180 -16.96 -1.32 23.44
CA GLU A 180 -16.26 -0.45 24.38
C GLU A 180 -14.75 -0.58 24.21
N THR A 181 -14.04 0.55 24.20
CA THR A 181 -12.58 0.61 24.36
C THR A 181 -12.26 1.24 25.71
N LYS A 182 -11.37 0.62 26.50
CA LYS A 182 -11.03 1.10 27.87
C LYS A 182 -9.60 1.60 27.96
N PHE A 183 -9.41 2.64 28.76
CA PHE A 183 -8.12 3.30 28.97
C PHE A 183 -7.77 3.31 30.45
N TYR A 184 -6.50 3.01 30.74
CA TYR A 184 -5.99 2.96 32.11
C TYR A 184 -4.78 3.87 32.23
N TYR A 185 -4.72 4.63 33.31
CA TYR A 185 -3.67 5.61 33.57
C TYR A 185 -2.99 5.35 34.92
N ASN A 186 -1.72 5.74 35.03
CA ASN A 186 -1.04 5.81 36.32
C ASN A 186 -1.33 7.14 37.06
N ASP A 187 -0.79 7.30 38.26
CA ASP A 187 -0.95 8.52 39.08
C ASP A 187 -0.34 9.78 38.44
N GLY A 188 0.50 9.63 37.41
CA GLY A 188 1.06 10.71 36.59
C GLY A 188 0.20 11.06 35.36
N ASN A 189 -1.02 10.54 35.25
CA ASN A 189 -1.91 10.65 34.08
C ASN A 189 -1.29 10.13 32.77
N GLN A 190 -0.41 9.13 32.86
CA GLN A 190 0.19 8.49 31.68
C GLN A 190 -0.57 7.21 31.34
N LEU A 191 -0.84 7.00 30.04
CA LEU A 191 -1.58 5.83 29.55
C LEU A 191 -0.78 4.54 29.73
N THR A 192 -1.29 3.62 30.55
CA THR A 192 -0.65 2.34 30.89
C THR A 192 -1.26 1.15 30.18
N ALA A 193 -2.54 1.20 29.81
CA ALA A 193 -3.16 0.13 29.03
C ALA A 193 -4.34 0.63 28.20
N VAL A 194 -4.57 -0.03 27.07
CA VAL A 194 -5.76 0.11 26.22
C VAL A 194 -6.33 -1.28 25.99
N VAL A 195 -7.60 -1.48 26.35
CA VAL A 195 -8.34 -2.71 26.02
C VAL A 195 -9.27 -2.39 24.86
N SER A 196 -9.05 -3.05 23.73
CA SER A 196 -9.81 -2.90 22.51
C SER A 196 -11.16 -3.63 22.57
N PRO A 197 -12.11 -3.32 21.66
CA PRO A 197 -13.42 -3.97 21.63
C PRO A 197 -13.41 -5.50 21.51
N ASP A 198 -12.34 -6.07 20.95
CA ASP A 198 -12.13 -7.50 20.85
C ASP A 198 -11.54 -8.13 22.13
N GLY A 199 -11.36 -7.35 23.19
CA GLY A 199 -10.80 -7.78 24.46
C GLY A 199 -9.28 -7.86 24.51
N LEU A 200 -8.59 -7.62 23.39
CA LEU A 200 -7.13 -7.58 23.35
C LEU A 200 -6.58 -6.29 23.97
N GLU A 201 -5.40 -6.39 24.57
CA GLU A 201 -4.83 -5.33 25.39
C GLU A 201 -3.42 -4.94 24.93
N SER A 202 -3.19 -3.64 24.73
CA SER A 202 -1.85 -3.06 24.64
C SER A 202 -1.44 -2.45 25.98
N ARG A 203 -0.17 -2.57 26.38
CA ARG A 203 0.35 -2.09 27.67
C ARG A 203 1.57 -1.19 27.51
N ARG A 204 1.76 -0.27 28.45
CA ARG A 204 2.91 0.64 28.52
C ARG A 204 3.41 0.76 29.95
N GLU A 205 4.73 0.85 30.08
CA GLU A 205 5.42 1.04 31.35
C GLU A 205 6.33 2.26 31.27
N TYR A 206 6.39 3.02 32.36
CA TYR A 206 7.18 4.24 32.47
C TYR A 206 8.14 4.18 33.66
N ASP A 207 9.28 4.84 33.55
CA ASP A 207 10.18 5.04 34.69
C ASP A 207 9.74 6.22 35.59
N GLU A 208 10.49 6.48 36.67
CA GLU A 208 10.19 7.57 37.63
C GLU A 208 10.15 8.97 36.97
N PRO A 209 11.05 9.32 36.04
CA PRO A 209 10.92 10.52 35.19
C PRO A 209 9.73 10.54 34.23
N GLY A 210 9.00 9.43 34.07
CA GLY A 210 7.86 9.32 33.16
C GLY A 210 8.23 8.96 31.72
N ARG A 211 9.43 8.42 31.46
CA ARG A 211 9.87 7.98 30.13
C ARG A 211 9.42 6.55 29.86
N LEU A 212 9.03 6.24 28.63
CA LEU A 212 8.56 4.90 28.23
C LEU A 212 9.70 3.88 28.32
N VAL A 213 9.55 2.81 29.09
CA VAL A 213 10.57 1.75 29.25
C VAL A 213 10.14 0.41 28.65
N SER A 214 8.84 0.19 28.48
CA SER A 214 8.30 -1.00 27.83
C SER A 214 6.97 -0.66 27.15
N GLU A 215 6.77 -1.23 25.97
CA GLU A 215 5.49 -1.21 25.26
C GLU A 215 5.18 -2.61 24.79
N THR A 216 3.97 -3.08 25.07
CA THR A 216 3.43 -4.36 24.61
C THR A 216 2.27 -4.07 23.67
N SER A 217 2.37 -4.56 22.43
CA SER A 217 1.34 -4.42 21.39
C SER A 217 0.05 -5.16 21.78
N ARG A 218 -1.02 -4.90 21.03
CA ARG A 218 -2.30 -5.61 21.17
C ARG A 218 -2.17 -7.14 20.97
N SER A 219 -1.23 -7.59 20.13
CA SER A 219 -0.91 -9.00 19.87
C SER A 219 0.13 -9.59 20.84
N GLY A 220 0.65 -8.77 21.75
CA GLY A 220 1.51 -9.19 22.86
C GLY A 220 3.01 -9.17 22.56
N GLU A 221 3.45 -8.66 21.41
CA GLU A 221 4.88 -8.38 21.17
C GLU A 221 5.34 -7.23 22.06
N THR A 222 6.54 -7.33 22.64
CA THR A 222 7.04 -6.34 23.59
C THR A 222 8.33 -5.69 23.11
N VAL A 223 8.34 -4.36 23.04
CA VAL A 223 9.53 -3.54 22.80
C VAL A 223 9.97 -2.90 24.11
N ARG A 224 11.27 -2.94 24.40
CA ARG A 224 11.86 -2.32 25.59
C ARG A 224 12.80 -1.20 25.21
N TYR A 225 12.80 -0.15 26.02
CA TYR A 225 13.57 1.06 25.81
C TYR A 225 14.54 1.25 26.97
N ARG A 226 15.78 1.60 26.64
CA ARG A 226 16.82 1.92 27.62
C ARG A 226 17.44 3.26 27.27
N TYR A 227 17.70 4.05 28.31
CA TYR A 227 18.26 5.39 28.26
C TYR A 227 19.71 5.37 28.77
N ASP A 228 20.54 6.28 28.27
CA ASP A 228 21.96 6.37 28.66
C ASP A 228 22.12 6.81 30.12
N ASP A 229 21.37 7.83 30.53
CA ASP A 229 21.35 8.33 31.91
C ASP A 229 19.97 8.88 32.33
N ALA A 230 19.87 9.39 33.55
CA ALA A 230 18.63 9.91 34.13
C ALA A 230 18.11 11.20 33.46
N HIS A 231 18.94 11.91 32.69
CA HIS A 231 18.59 13.14 31.99
C HIS A 231 18.34 12.90 30.49
N SER A 232 18.59 11.70 29.97
CA SER A 232 18.33 11.38 28.57
C SER A 232 16.83 11.28 28.30
N GLU A 233 16.29 12.09 27.40
CA GLU A 233 14.87 12.03 27.04
C GLU A 233 14.57 11.01 25.93
N LEU A 234 15.59 10.62 25.16
CA LEU A 234 15.49 9.70 24.03
C LEU A 234 16.16 8.35 24.33
N PRO A 235 15.59 7.23 23.85
CA PRO A 235 16.15 5.90 24.10
C PRO A 235 17.48 5.72 23.37
N ALA A 236 18.50 5.27 24.07
CA ALA A 236 19.80 4.92 23.51
C ALA A 236 19.84 3.47 23.01
N THR A 237 18.92 2.63 23.47
CA THR A 237 18.80 1.24 23.02
C THR A 237 17.34 0.83 22.99
N THR A 238 16.94 0.14 21.92
CA THR A 238 15.64 -0.53 21.82
C THR A 238 15.85 -2.03 21.67
N THR A 239 15.04 -2.83 22.35
CA THR A 239 15.04 -4.29 22.24
C THR A 239 13.66 -4.76 21.81
N ASP A 240 13.56 -5.40 20.65
CA ASP A 240 12.31 -5.91 20.11
C ASP A 240 11.90 -7.26 20.77
N ALA A 241 10.75 -7.81 20.36
CA ALA A 241 10.23 -9.06 20.94
C ALA A 241 11.12 -10.28 20.63
N THR A 242 11.99 -10.17 19.62
CA THR A 242 12.97 -11.21 19.27
C THR A 242 14.21 -11.20 20.18
N GLY A 243 14.36 -10.15 21.01
CA GLY A 243 15.56 -9.89 21.78
C GLY A 243 16.65 -9.16 20.99
N SER A 244 16.36 -8.76 19.75
CA SER A 244 17.31 -8.03 18.90
C SER A 244 17.42 -6.60 19.37
N THR A 245 18.66 -6.11 19.47
CA THR A 245 18.97 -4.80 20.04
C THR A 245 19.40 -3.83 18.96
N ARG A 246 18.83 -2.63 18.95
CA ARG A 246 19.29 -1.51 18.13
C ARG A 246 19.79 -0.42 19.05
N GLN A 247 20.81 0.32 18.62
CA GLN A 247 21.41 1.40 19.41
C GLN A 247 21.32 2.72 18.68
N MET A 248 21.04 3.79 19.43
CA MET A 248 20.92 5.15 18.92
C MET A 248 21.82 6.06 19.74
N THR A 249 22.62 6.87 19.06
CA THR A 249 23.39 7.93 19.71
C THR A 249 22.77 9.26 19.35
N TRP A 250 22.43 10.07 20.35
CA TRP A 250 21.76 11.35 20.16
C TRP A 250 22.71 12.52 20.41
N SER A 251 22.53 13.60 19.65
CA SER A 251 23.10 14.89 19.99
C SER A 251 22.37 15.46 21.22
N ARG A 252 22.98 16.45 21.85
CA ARG A 252 22.33 17.22 22.93
C ARG A 252 21.05 17.96 22.50
N TYR A 253 20.78 18.03 21.19
CA TYR A 253 19.59 18.64 20.60
C TYR A 253 18.57 17.60 20.14
N GLY A 254 18.75 16.33 20.52
CA GLY A 254 17.84 15.23 20.14
C GLY A 254 17.99 14.76 18.70
N GLN A 255 19.11 15.06 18.03
CA GLN A 255 19.35 14.63 16.65
C GLN A 255 20.05 13.28 16.64
N LEU A 256 19.62 12.36 15.78
CA LEU A 256 20.22 11.03 15.68
C LEU A 256 21.61 11.11 15.04
N LEU A 257 22.69 10.95 15.80
CA LEU A 257 24.07 11.00 15.28
C LEU A 257 24.53 9.65 14.72
N ALA A 258 24.07 8.56 15.32
CA ALA A 258 24.37 7.21 14.86
C ALA A 258 23.23 6.25 15.17
N PHE A 259 22.99 5.32 14.26
CA PHE A 259 22.09 4.19 14.42
C PHE A 259 22.88 2.91 14.16
N THR A 260 22.89 2.00 15.12
CA THR A 260 23.48 0.67 15.00
C THR A 260 22.35 -0.35 14.96
N ASP A 261 22.27 -1.15 13.89
CA ASP A 261 21.27 -2.20 13.76
C ASP A 261 21.56 -3.42 14.66
N CYS A 262 20.70 -4.43 14.60
CA CYS A 262 20.84 -5.64 15.40
C CYS A 262 22.03 -6.53 15.02
N SER A 263 22.71 -6.22 13.92
CA SER A 263 23.90 -6.93 13.44
C SER A 263 25.19 -6.19 13.77
N GLY A 264 25.09 -5.00 14.39
CA GLY A 264 26.23 -4.18 14.80
C GLY A 264 26.74 -3.24 13.72
N TYR A 265 26.02 -3.09 12.60
CA TYR A 265 26.40 -2.19 11.51
C TYR A 265 25.83 -0.80 11.73
N GLN A 266 26.61 0.23 11.37
CA GLN A 266 26.33 1.59 11.80
C GLN A 266 26.02 2.53 10.63
N THR A 267 24.89 3.22 10.72
CA THR A 267 24.60 4.43 9.93
C THR A 267 24.91 5.67 10.77
N ARG A 268 25.63 6.64 10.22
CA ARG A 268 25.97 7.91 10.88
C ARG A 268 25.36 9.09 10.15
N TYR A 269 24.97 10.11 10.90
CA TYR A 269 24.31 11.29 10.37
C TYR A 269 25.09 12.54 10.79
N GLU A 270 25.20 13.48 9.86
CA GLU A 270 25.81 14.78 10.10
C GLU A 270 24.76 15.87 9.96
N TYR A 271 24.83 16.86 10.84
CA TYR A 271 23.94 18.01 10.84
C TYR A 271 24.75 19.29 10.84
N ASP A 272 24.21 20.31 10.16
CA ASP A 272 24.70 21.66 10.34
C ASP A 272 24.20 22.28 11.66
N ARG A 273 24.72 23.47 11.96
CA ARG A 273 24.35 24.23 13.16
C ARG A 273 22.88 24.62 13.26
N PHE A 274 22.13 24.56 12.15
CA PHE A 274 20.71 24.87 12.12
C PHE A 274 19.85 23.61 12.28
N GLY A 275 20.50 22.48 12.51
CA GLY A 275 19.89 21.18 12.68
C GLY A 275 19.46 20.50 11.40
N GLN A 276 19.93 20.97 10.24
CA GLN A 276 19.61 20.39 8.94
C GLN A 276 20.59 19.25 8.65
N MET A 277 20.08 18.09 8.21
CA MET A 277 20.92 16.93 7.93
C MET A 277 21.75 17.16 6.66
N THR A 278 23.07 17.23 6.79
CA THR A 278 24.02 17.51 5.70
C THR A 278 24.63 16.25 5.11
N ALA A 279 24.72 15.16 5.87
CA ALA A 279 25.21 13.90 5.35
C ALA A 279 24.59 12.69 6.05
N VAL A 280 24.51 11.59 5.31
CA VAL A 280 24.24 10.24 5.84
C VAL A 280 25.34 9.33 5.34
N HIS A 281 26.01 8.64 6.25
CA HIS A 281 27.04 7.65 5.98
C HIS A 281 26.54 6.28 6.37
N ARG A 282 26.52 5.36 5.41
CA ARG A 282 26.16 3.95 5.62
C ARG A 282 27.41 3.09 5.46
N GLU A 283 27.27 1.80 5.76
CA GLU A 283 28.29 0.80 5.47
C GLU A 283 28.56 0.70 3.95
N GLU A 284 29.56 -0.09 3.56
CA GLU A 284 29.94 -0.32 2.16
C GLU A 284 30.31 0.96 1.37
N GLY A 285 30.67 2.04 2.08
CA GLY A 285 31.11 3.32 1.49
C GLY A 285 29.97 4.15 0.89
N ILE A 286 28.72 3.78 1.13
CA ILE A 286 27.56 4.51 0.61
C ILE A 286 27.35 5.77 1.46
N SER A 287 27.30 6.93 0.82
CA SER A 287 27.04 8.20 1.50
C SER A 287 26.21 9.14 0.63
N LEU A 288 25.39 9.95 1.29
CA LEU A 288 24.53 10.96 0.66
C LEU A 288 24.76 12.30 1.34
N TYR A 289 25.01 13.34 0.56
CA TYR A 289 25.30 14.70 0.99
C TYR A 289 24.17 15.64 0.57
N ARG A 290 23.83 16.60 1.43
CA ARG A 290 22.76 17.58 1.22
C ARG A 290 23.28 18.99 1.42
N HIS A 291 22.83 19.90 0.56
CA HIS A 291 23.16 21.32 0.63
C HIS A 291 21.89 22.14 0.76
N TYR A 292 21.93 23.16 1.62
CA TYR A 292 20.81 24.06 1.87
C TYR A 292 21.22 25.50 1.62
N ASP A 293 20.26 26.33 1.21
CA ASP A 293 20.46 27.77 1.17
C ASP A 293 20.34 28.43 2.56
N ASN A 294 20.59 29.74 2.62
CA ASN A 294 20.50 30.49 3.87
C ASN A 294 19.06 30.60 4.43
N ARG A 295 18.02 30.30 3.64
CA ARG A 295 16.63 30.19 4.12
C ARG A 295 16.35 28.78 4.69
N GLY A 296 17.20 27.82 4.35
CA GLY A 296 17.15 26.43 4.78
C GLY A 296 16.40 25.52 3.84
N ARG A 297 16.26 25.92 2.58
CA ARG A 297 15.67 25.10 1.53
C ARG A 297 16.74 24.19 0.93
N LEU A 298 16.41 22.94 0.66
CA LEU A 298 17.32 21.96 0.05
C LEU A 298 17.63 22.40 -1.39
N THR A 299 18.90 22.66 -1.72
CA THR A 299 19.31 23.10 -3.06
C THR A 299 20.03 22.02 -3.86
N SER A 300 20.61 21.03 -3.19
CA SER A 300 21.30 19.92 -3.86
C SER A 300 21.37 18.68 -2.98
N VAL A 301 21.24 17.51 -3.63
CA VAL A 301 21.51 16.19 -3.06
C VAL A 301 22.57 15.52 -3.92
N LYS A 302 23.65 15.05 -3.31
CA LYS A 302 24.80 14.46 -3.99
C LYS A 302 25.21 13.16 -3.34
N ASP A 303 25.43 12.10 -4.12
CA ASP A 303 25.91 10.84 -3.55
C ASP A 303 27.45 10.74 -3.49
N ALA A 304 27.95 9.61 -2.97
CA ALA A 304 29.38 9.32 -2.85
C ALA A 304 30.12 9.22 -4.20
N GLN A 305 29.41 8.98 -5.31
CA GLN A 305 29.98 8.96 -6.66
C GLN A 305 30.02 10.35 -7.30
N GLY A 306 29.33 11.31 -6.69
CA GLY A 306 29.28 12.70 -7.09
C GLY A 306 28.12 13.05 -8.03
N ARG A 307 27.17 12.13 -8.23
CA ARG A 307 25.94 12.36 -8.99
C ARG A 307 25.07 13.33 -8.18
N GLU A 308 24.64 14.43 -8.79
CA GLU A 308 24.00 15.55 -8.10
C GLU A 308 22.62 15.87 -8.68
N THR A 309 21.60 15.91 -7.83
CA THR A 309 20.27 16.47 -8.16
C THR A 309 20.14 17.86 -7.54
N GLN A 310 19.72 18.85 -8.32
CA GLN A 310 19.61 20.25 -7.91
C GLN A 310 18.13 20.70 -7.86
N TYR A 311 17.85 21.64 -6.96
CA TYR A 311 16.49 22.14 -6.69
C TYR A 311 16.48 23.67 -6.74
N GLU A 312 15.51 24.24 -7.47
CA GLU A 312 15.33 25.68 -7.63
C GLU A 312 13.99 26.14 -7.09
N TYR A 313 13.94 27.36 -6.53
CA TYR A 313 12.74 27.89 -5.89
C TYR A 313 12.44 29.32 -6.32
N ASN A 314 11.16 29.68 -6.36
CA ASN A 314 10.75 31.08 -6.52
C ASN A 314 10.90 31.90 -5.21
N ALA A 315 10.53 33.19 -5.27
CA ALA A 315 10.61 34.10 -4.13
C ALA A 315 9.61 33.75 -3.00
N ALA A 316 8.46 33.16 -3.35
CA ALA A 316 7.44 32.70 -2.40
C ALA A 316 7.88 31.42 -1.67
N GLY A 317 8.85 30.68 -2.22
CA GLY A 317 9.38 29.45 -1.64
C GLY A 317 8.95 28.17 -2.38
N ASP A 318 8.20 28.28 -3.48
CA ASP A 318 7.75 27.10 -4.24
C ASP A 318 8.89 26.48 -5.04
N LEU A 319 8.96 25.14 -5.08
CA LEU A 319 9.93 24.37 -5.87
C LEU A 319 9.60 24.48 -7.36
N THR A 320 10.34 25.31 -8.10
CA THR A 320 10.07 25.59 -9.52
C THR A 320 10.82 24.67 -10.47
N ALA A 321 11.93 24.07 -10.07
CA ALA A 321 12.63 23.12 -10.90
C ALA A 321 13.38 22.03 -10.11
N VAL A 322 13.39 20.82 -10.66
CA VAL A 322 14.26 19.71 -10.27
C VAL A 322 15.15 19.37 -11.46
N ILE A 323 16.46 19.31 -11.23
CA ILE A 323 17.47 19.03 -12.25
C ILE A 323 18.22 17.76 -11.84
N THR A 324 18.14 16.72 -12.65
CA THR A 324 18.82 15.44 -12.42
C THR A 324 20.30 15.49 -12.82
N PRO A 325 21.12 14.49 -12.44
CA PRO A 325 22.57 14.50 -12.72
C PRO A 325 22.95 14.59 -14.20
N ASP A 326 22.10 14.13 -15.10
CA ASP A 326 22.27 14.20 -16.56
C ASP A 326 21.82 15.53 -17.17
N GLY A 327 21.30 16.46 -16.35
CA GLY A 327 20.82 17.77 -16.77
C GLY A 327 19.35 17.78 -17.23
N ASN A 328 18.62 16.67 -17.14
CA ASN A 328 17.17 16.69 -17.38
C ASN A 328 16.48 17.58 -16.34
N ARG A 329 15.54 18.40 -16.82
CA ARG A 329 14.89 19.44 -16.02
C ARG A 329 13.38 19.24 -16.03
N SER A 330 12.80 19.19 -14.84
CA SER A 330 11.35 19.21 -14.60
C SER A 330 10.98 20.55 -13.98
N GLU A 331 10.07 21.29 -14.61
CA GLU A 331 9.66 22.64 -14.19
C GLU A 331 8.21 22.66 -13.76
N THR A 332 7.91 23.30 -12.62
CA THR A 332 6.54 23.44 -12.11
C THR A 332 6.17 24.91 -11.94
N GLN A 333 4.98 25.26 -12.42
CA GLN A 333 4.36 26.56 -12.28
C GLN A 333 3.29 26.51 -11.19
N TYR A 334 3.16 27.60 -10.45
CA TYR A 334 2.24 27.71 -9.31
C TYR A 334 1.32 28.91 -9.48
N ASP A 335 0.11 28.79 -8.94
CA ASP A 335 -0.80 29.91 -8.79
C ASP A 335 -0.35 30.87 -7.67
N ALA A 336 -1.14 31.94 -7.45
CA ALA A 336 -0.85 32.94 -6.44
C ALA A 336 -0.85 32.39 -5.00
N TRP A 337 -1.41 31.20 -4.75
CA TRP A 337 -1.44 30.54 -3.44
C TRP A 337 -0.38 29.46 -3.25
N GLY A 338 0.34 29.10 -4.31
CA GLY A 338 1.35 28.04 -4.27
C GLY A 338 0.79 26.67 -4.63
N LYS A 339 -0.36 26.59 -5.30
CA LYS A 339 -0.85 25.32 -5.88
C LYS A 339 -0.25 25.10 -7.25
N ALA A 340 0.25 23.90 -7.53
CA ALA A 340 0.82 23.55 -8.82
C ALA A 340 -0.25 23.60 -9.92
N VAL A 341 -0.04 24.40 -10.97
CA VAL A 341 -0.97 24.54 -12.11
C VAL A 341 -0.47 23.89 -13.38
N SER A 342 0.84 23.69 -13.51
CA SER A 342 1.45 23.05 -14.67
C SER A 342 2.81 22.48 -14.32
N THR A 343 3.11 21.29 -14.82
CA THR A 343 4.44 20.68 -14.74
C THR A 343 4.89 20.26 -16.12
N THR A 344 6.11 20.64 -16.50
CA THR A 344 6.72 20.32 -17.79
C THR A 344 8.05 19.59 -17.60
N GLN A 345 8.20 18.43 -18.23
CA GLN A 345 9.44 17.66 -18.22
C GLN A 345 9.69 17.08 -19.61
N GLY A 346 10.90 17.23 -20.16
CA GLY A 346 11.25 16.67 -21.48
C GLY A 346 10.33 17.14 -22.62
N GLY A 347 9.75 18.33 -22.52
CA GLY A 347 8.77 18.87 -23.47
C GLY A 347 7.32 18.40 -23.26
N LEU A 348 7.09 17.46 -22.34
CA LEU A 348 5.76 16.95 -22.01
C LEU A 348 5.16 17.78 -20.87
N THR A 349 3.91 18.25 -21.03
CA THR A 349 3.26 19.15 -20.07
C THR A 349 1.96 18.58 -19.56
N ARG A 350 1.75 18.64 -18.25
CA ARG A 350 0.48 18.37 -17.57
C ARG A 350 0.02 19.64 -16.87
N SER A 351 -1.29 19.86 -16.78
CA SER A 351 -1.84 21.00 -16.03
C SER A 351 -3.07 20.64 -15.20
N MET A 352 -3.34 21.49 -14.20
CA MET A 352 -4.44 21.34 -13.25
C MET A 352 -5.12 22.69 -13.03
N GLU A 353 -6.45 22.67 -12.96
CA GLU A 353 -7.26 23.83 -12.63
C GLU A 353 -7.97 23.64 -11.30
N TYR A 354 -8.12 24.73 -10.54
CA TYR A 354 -8.73 24.71 -9.21
C TYR A 354 -9.89 25.67 -9.09
N ASP A 355 -10.88 25.32 -8.27
CA ASP A 355 -11.91 26.27 -7.83
C ASP A 355 -11.44 27.15 -6.66
N ALA A 356 -12.32 28.05 -6.21
CA ALA A 356 -12.06 28.94 -5.08
C ALA A 356 -11.91 28.18 -3.73
N ALA A 357 -12.45 26.96 -3.64
CA ALA A 357 -12.21 26.05 -2.54
C ALA A 357 -11.00 25.16 -2.80
N GLY A 358 -10.09 25.53 -3.70
CA GLY A 358 -8.84 24.83 -4.00
C GLY A 358 -8.97 23.37 -4.43
N ARG A 359 -10.17 22.92 -4.80
CA ARG A 359 -10.39 21.57 -5.31
C ARG A 359 -10.04 21.55 -6.79
N VAL A 360 -9.42 20.47 -7.27
CA VAL A 360 -9.16 20.30 -8.71
C VAL A 360 -10.49 20.19 -9.43
N ILE A 361 -10.70 20.98 -10.47
CA ILE A 361 -11.91 20.93 -11.30
C ILE A 361 -11.63 20.41 -12.71
N SER A 362 -10.38 20.49 -13.17
CA SER A 362 -9.95 19.93 -14.44
C SER A 362 -8.48 19.52 -14.40
N LEU A 363 -8.14 18.42 -15.08
CA LEU A 363 -6.78 17.97 -15.36
C LEU A 363 -6.58 17.94 -16.87
N THR A 364 -5.43 18.39 -17.37
CA THR A 364 -5.05 18.26 -18.79
C THR A 364 -3.76 17.46 -18.91
N ASN A 365 -3.83 16.28 -19.53
CA ASN A 365 -2.66 15.41 -19.69
C ASN A 365 -1.75 15.86 -20.85
N GLU A 366 -0.67 15.12 -21.07
CA GLU A 366 0.35 15.42 -22.09
C GLU A 366 -0.17 15.34 -23.52
N ASN A 367 -1.25 14.60 -23.76
CA ASN A 367 -1.93 14.53 -25.07
C ASN A 367 -2.88 15.72 -25.29
N GLY A 368 -3.09 16.57 -24.27
CA GLY A 368 -4.05 17.67 -24.30
C GLY A 368 -5.49 17.25 -23.98
N SER A 369 -5.70 16.01 -23.51
CA SER A 369 -7.02 15.52 -23.12
C SER A 369 -7.37 15.95 -21.70
N HIS A 370 -8.66 16.08 -21.42
CA HIS A 370 -9.17 16.64 -20.16
C HIS A 370 -9.91 15.60 -19.31
N SER A 371 -9.84 15.76 -17.99
CA SER A 371 -10.68 15.07 -17.02
C SER A 371 -11.25 16.09 -16.05
N ASP A 372 -12.55 16.05 -15.78
CA ASP A 372 -13.27 17.09 -15.04
C ASP A 372 -13.93 16.55 -13.76
N PHE A 373 -14.03 17.39 -12.73
CA PHE A 373 -14.50 16.99 -11.40
C PHE A 373 -15.57 17.93 -10.87
N SER A 374 -16.56 17.37 -10.18
CA SER A 374 -17.60 18.13 -9.48
C SER A 374 -17.78 17.64 -8.06
N TYR A 375 -18.14 18.56 -7.17
CA TYR A 375 -18.21 18.31 -5.74
C TYR A 375 -19.53 18.77 -5.15
N ASP A 376 -19.93 18.15 -4.05
CA ASP A 376 -21.04 18.63 -3.24
C ASP A 376 -20.66 19.79 -2.30
N ALA A 377 -21.62 20.20 -1.47
CA ALA A 377 -21.44 21.26 -0.49
C ALA A 377 -20.47 20.89 0.65
N LEU A 378 -20.12 19.60 0.83
CA LEU A 378 -19.15 19.15 1.83
C LEU A 378 -17.76 18.88 1.23
N ASP A 379 -17.51 19.33 0.00
CA ASP A 379 -16.26 19.10 -0.72
C ASP A 379 -15.98 17.61 -1.01
N ARG A 380 -17.03 16.78 -1.16
CA ARG A 380 -16.92 15.38 -1.59
C ARG A 380 -17.12 15.27 -3.09
N LEU A 381 -16.34 14.43 -3.77
CA LEU A 381 -16.42 14.21 -5.21
C LEU A 381 -17.76 13.56 -5.55
N VAL A 382 -18.60 14.18 -6.37
CA VAL A 382 -19.90 13.60 -6.77
C VAL A 382 -19.96 13.22 -8.25
N GLN A 383 -19.04 13.73 -9.06
CA GLN A 383 -18.93 13.36 -10.45
C GLN A 383 -17.48 13.51 -10.94
N GLN A 384 -17.04 12.55 -11.74
CA GLN A 384 -15.80 12.59 -12.50
C GLN A 384 -16.09 12.31 -13.98
N GLY A 385 -15.54 13.11 -14.88
CA GLY A 385 -15.42 12.80 -16.30
C GLY A 385 -13.98 12.38 -16.59
N GLY A 386 -13.78 11.15 -17.07
CA GLY A 386 -12.45 10.59 -17.38
C GLY A 386 -11.85 11.12 -18.68
N PHE A 387 -10.55 10.87 -18.89
CA PHE A 387 -9.85 11.21 -20.14
C PHE A 387 -10.41 10.51 -21.39
N ASP A 388 -11.18 9.45 -21.19
CA ASP A 388 -11.89 8.66 -22.20
C ASP A 388 -13.32 9.14 -22.47
N GLY A 389 -13.79 10.18 -21.75
CA GLY A 389 -15.15 10.74 -21.84
C GLY A 389 -16.19 10.06 -20.95
N ARG A 390 -15.81 9.00 -20.23
CA ARG A 390 -16.66 8.24 -19.30
C ARG A 390 -17.06 9.08 -18.09
N THR A 391 -18.31 8.99 -17.66
CA THR A 391 -18.81 9.70 -16.47
C THR A 391 -19.09 8.76 -15.31
N GLN A 392 -18.43 9.02 -14.18
CA GLN A 392 -18.68 8.36 -12.90
C GLN A 392 -19.41 9.31 -11.94
N ARG A 393 -20.32 8.77 -11.12
CA ARG A 393 -21.06 9.54 -10.10
C ARG A 393 -21.01 8.83 -8.75
N TYR A 394 -21.00 9.63 -7.69
CA TYR A 394 -20.89 9.14 -6.32
C TYR A 394 -21.94 9.78 -5.43
N HIS A 395 -22.56 8.97 -4.58
CA HIS A 395 -23.51 9.42 -3.59
C HIS A 395 -23.12 8.94 -2.20
N TYR A 396 -23.24 9.86 -1.24
CA TYR A 396 -22.83 9.63 0.13
C TYR A 396 -24.03 9.75 1.07
N ASP A 397 -23.99 9.03 2.17
CA ASP A 397 -24.91 9.26 3.28
C ASP A 397 -24.57 10.55 4.04
N LEU A 398 -25.40 10.86 5.05
CA LEU A 398 -25.24 12.02 5.93
C LEU A 398 -23.98 11.92 6.81
N THR A 399 -23.39 10.74 6.97
CA THR A 399 -22.16 10.51 7.75
C THR A 399 -20.89 10.58 6.90
N GLY A 400 -21.01 10.68 5.57
CA GLY A 400 -19.88 10.75 4.66
C GLY A 400 -19.52 9.46 3.94
N LYS A 401 -20.24 8.36 4.17
CA LYS A 401 -19.92 7.06 3.57
C LYS A 401 -20.48 6.94 2.16
N LEU A 402 -19.72 6.34 1.25
CA LEU A 402 -20.17 6.05 -0.11
C LEU A 402 -21.31 5.04 -0.06
N THR A 403 -22.50 5.41 -0.49
CA THR A 403 -23.68 4.52 -0.51
C THR A 403 -24.02 4.05 -1.92
N GLN A 404 -23.62 4.82 -2.94
CA GLN A 404 -23.85 4.48 -4.33
C GLN A 404 -22.70 5.01 -5.19
N SER A 405 -22.23 4.19 -6.11
CA SER A 405 -21.45 4.64 -7.26
C SER A 405 -22.17 4.25 -8.55
N GLU A 406 -22.14 5.12 -9.53
CA GLU A 406 -22.63 4.89 -10.89
C GLU A 406 -21.48 5.02 -11.86
N ASP A 407 -21.38 4.08 -12.78
CA ASP A 407 -20.35 4.07 -13.79
C ASP A 407 -20.89 3.60 -15.15
N GLU A 408 -21.17 4.53 -16.08
CA GLU A 408 -21.82 4.25 -17.38
C GLU A 408 -22.93 3.18 -17.31
N GLY A 409 -23.90 3.37 -16.40
CA GLY A 409 -25.03 2.44 -16.21
C GLY A 409 -24.80 1.25 -15.27
N LEU A 410 -23.58 1.03 -14.76
CA LEU A 410 -23.34 0.13 -13.63
C LEU A 410 -23.58 0.87 -12.31
N VAL A 411 -24.63 0.48 -11.60
CA VAL A 411 -24.97 1.07 -10.29
C VAL A 411 -24.58 0.10 -9.19
N THR A 412 -23.59 0.48 -8.38
CA THR A 412 -23.20 -0.26 -7.17
C THR A 412 -23.79 0.41 -5.95
N LEU A 413 -24.45 -0.35 -5.08
CA LEU A 413 -24.95 0.11 -3.78
C LEU A 413 -24.18 -0.58 -2.65
N TRP A 414 -23.78 0.20 -1.65
CA TRP A 414 -22.97 -0.24 -0.52
C TRP A 414 -23.79 -0.19 0.77
N TYR A 415 -23.68 -1.23 1.59
CA TYR A 415 -24.45 -1.37 2.83
C TYR A 415 -23.53 -1.58 4.02
N TYR A 416 -23.81 -0.86 5.09
CA TYR A 416 -23.00 -0.80 6.30
C TYR A 416 -23.79 -1.24 7.52
N ASP A 417 -23.12 -1.79 8.52
CA ASP A 417 -23.70 -2.01 9.85
C ASP A 417 -23.61 -0.76 10.75
N GLU A 418 -24.07 -0.87 12.00
CA GLU A 418 -24.05 0.23 12.97
C GLU A 418 -22.64 0.71 13.33
N SER A 419 -21.62 -0.14 13.09
CA SER A 419 -20.19 0.10 13.31
C SER A 419 -19.48 0.64 12.06
N ASP A 420 -20.21 1.01 11.00
CA ASP A 420 -19.65 1.46 9.71
C ASP A 420 -18.84 0.41 8.94
N ARG A 421 -19.03 -0.87 9.24
CA ARG A 421 -18.41 -1.98 8.50
C ARG A 421 -19.27 -2.37 7.30
N ILE A 422 -18.64 -2.64 6.16
CA ILE A 422 -19.35 -3.11 4.96
C ILE A 422 -19.92 -4.50 5.24
N THR A 423 -21.19 -4.71 4.94
CA THR A 423 -21.85 -6.02 5.12
C THR A 423 -22.13 -6.71 3.79
N HIS A 424 -22.53 -5.93 2.78
CA HIS A 424 -22.73 -6.42 1.42
C HIS A 424 -22.77 -5.25 0.44
N ARG A 425 -22.69 -5.59 -0.85
CA ARG A 425 -23.01 -4.68 -1.94
C ARG A 425 -23.87 -5.35 -3.01
N THR A 426 -24.56 -4.53 -3.79
CA THR A 426 -25.34 -4.98 -4.95
C THR A 426 -24.90 -4.23 -6.19
N VAL A 427 -24.87 -4.89 -7.35
CA VAL A 427 -24.59 -4.25 -8.64
C VAL A 427 -25.79 -4.43 -9.55
N ASN A 428 -26.35 -3.32 -10.04
CA ASN A 428 -27.59 -3.29 -10.83
C ASN A 428 -28.78 -4.00 -10.16
N GLY A 429 -28.83 -3.97 -8.82
CA GLY A 429 -29.87 -4.62 -8.01
C GLY A 429 -29.60 -6.09 -7.68
N GLU A 430 -28.58 -6.71 -8.30
CA GLU A 430 -28.21 -8.10 -8.03
C GLU A 430 -27.19 -8.19 -6.88
N PRO A 431 -27.29 -9.19 -5.98
CA PRO A 431 -26.29 -9.41 -4.94
C PRO A 431 -24.90 -9.67 -5.51
N ALA A 432 -23.89 -9.00 -4.94
CA ALA A 432 -22.49 -9.23 -5.25
C ALA A 432 -21.77 -9.76 -3.99
N GLU A 433 -20.74 -9.09 -3.50
CA GLU A 433 -19.97 -9.49 -2.32
C GLU A 433 -20.74 -9.27 -1.01
N GLN A 434 -20.49 -10.20 -0.08
CA GLN A 434 -21.02 -10.23 1.27
C GLN A 434 -19.89 -10.50 2.26
N TRP A 435 -19.82 -9.72 3.33
CA TRP A 435 -18.82 -9.78 4.40
C TRP A 435 -19.49 -10.22 5.69
N GLN A 436 -18.82 -11.08 6.46
CA GLN A 436 -19.26 -11.52 7.78
C GLN A 436 -18.16 -11.34 8.80
N TYR A 437 -18.56 -10.91 10.00
CA TYR A 437 -17.66 -10.66 11.10
C TYR A 437 -18.10 -11.47 12.32
N ASP A 438 -17.14 -11.88 13.16
CA ASP A 438 -17.44 -12.50 14.44
C ASP A 438 -17.81 -11.46 15.53
N ASP A 439 -18.04 -11.95 16.75
CA ASP A 439 -18.38 -11.13 17.91
C ASP A 439 -17.24 -10.16 18.30
N HIS A 440 -15.97 -10.56 18.08
CA HIS A 440 -14.78 -9.71 18.27
C HIS A 440 -14.70 -8.59 17.21
N GLY A 441 -15.39 -8.77 16.08
CA GLY A 441 -15.41 -7.85 14.96
C GLY A 441 -14.38 -8.15 13.88
N TRP A 442 -13.75 -9.32 13.93
CA TRP A 442 -12.81 -9.80 12.91
C TRP A 442 -13.55 -10.36 11.71
N LEU A 443 -13.04 -10.12 10.49
CA LEU A 443 -13.65 -10.60 9.25
C LEU A 443 -13.45 -12.11 9.15
N THR A 444 -14.52 -12.90 9.25
CA THR A 444 -14.42 -14.36 9.19
C THR A 444 -14.65 -14.90 7.78
N ASP A 445 -15.50 -14.22 7.00
CA ASP A 445 -15.95 -14.72 5.71
C ASP A 445 -16.22 -13.56 4.73
N ILE A 446 -15.80 -13.74 3.48
CA ILE A 446 -16.28 -12.95 2.35
C ILE A 446 -16.72 -13.89 1.23
N SER A 447 -17.87 -13.64 0.59
CA SER A 447 -18.40 -14.53 -0.46
C SER A 447 -19.21 -13.79 -1.53
N HIS A 448 -19.29 -14.37 -2.73
CA HIS A 448 -20.18 -13.92 -3.81
C HIS A 448 -20.48 -15.06 -4.80
N LEU A 449 -21.30 -14.78 -5.83
CA LEU A 449 -21.52 -15.69 -6.96
C LEU A 449 -20.63 -15.31 -8.16
N SER A 450 -19.70 -16.18 -8.53
CA SER A 450 -18.87 -16.03 -9.73
C SER A 450 -19.23 -17.10 -10.77
N GLU A 451 -19.60 -16.70 -11.99
CA GLU A 451 -19.98 -17.62 -13.09
C GLU A 451 -20.93 -18.75 -12.63
N GLY A 452 -21.91 -18.41 -11.78
CA GLY A 452 -22.91 -19.34 -11.23
C GLY A 452 -22.44 -20.21 -10.03
N HIS A 453 -21.24 -20.00 -9.51
CA HIS A 453 -20.68 -20.75 -8.37
C HIS A 453 -20.56 -19.87 -7.14
N ARG A 454 -20.79 -20.43 -5.95
CA ARG A 454 -20.48 -19.73 -4.70
C ARG A 454 -18.98 -19.82 -4.47
N VAL A 455 -18.33 -18.67 -4.38
CA VAL A 455 -16.90 -18.58 -4.07
C VAL A 455 -16.74 -17.80 -2.78
N ALA A 456 -15.99 -18.36 -1.83
CA ALA A 456 -15.78 -17.74 -0.53
C ALA A 456 -14.32 -17.80 -0.08
N VAL A 457 -13.93 -16.83 0.74
CA VAL A 457 -12.67 -16.79 1.47
C VAL A 457 -13.00 -16.73 2.95
N HIS A 458 -12.39 -17.61 3.72
CA HIS A 458 -12.56 -17.75 5.15
C HIS A 458 -11.25 -17.42 5.86
N TYR A 459 -11.32 -16.70 6.97
CA TYR A 459 -10.16 -16.32 7.76
C TYR A 459 -10.24 -16.91 9.17
N GLY A 460 -9.10 -17.39 9.65
CA GLY A 460 -8.90 -17.81 11.03
C GLY A 460 -7.97 -16.86 11.77
N TYR A 461 -8.24 -16.65 13.06
CA TYR A 461 -7.40 -15.82 13.94
C TYR A 461 -7.06 -16.59 15.22
N ASP A 462 -5.90 -16.30 15.81
CA ASP A 462 -5.56 -16.76 17.15
C ASP A 462 -6.16 -15.86 18.24
N ASP A 463 -5.92 -16.22 19.51
CA ASP A 463 -6.34 -15.48 20.70
C ASP A 463 -5.64 -14.11 20.85
N LYS A 464 -4.77 -13.75 19.91
CA LYS A 464 -4.06 -12.47 19.82
C LYS A 464 -4.48 -11.66 18.58
N GLY A 465 -5.52 -12.10 17.87
CA GLY A 465 -6.05 -11.43 16.68
C GLY A 465 -5.14 -11.51 15.46
N ARG A 466 -4.16 -12.43 15.44
CA ARG A 466 -3.25 -12.62 14.32
C ARG A 466 -3.83 -13.66 13.37
N LEU A 467 -3.71 -13.44 12.06
CA LEU A 467 -4.21 -14.35 11.04
C LEU A 467 -3.52 -15.72 11.12
N THR A 468 -4.26 -16.79 11.42
CA THR A 468 -3.74 -18.15 11.48
C THR A 468 -4.01 -18.96 10.22
N GLY A 469 -4.86 -18.47 9.33
CA GLY A 469 -5.07 -19.12 8.06
C GLY A 469 -6.09 -18.45 7.16
N GLU A 470 -5.98 -18.80 5.89
CA GLU A 470 -6.87 -18.40 4.82
C GLU A 470 -7.34 -19.67 4.09
N ARG A 471 -8.65 -19.84 3.97
CA ARG A 471 -9.26 -20.97 3.25
C ARG A 471 -10.17 -20.44 2.15
N GLN A 472 -9.96 -20.88 0.91
CA GLN A 472 -10.78 -20.54 -0.24
C GLN A 472 -11.63 -21.74 -0.65
N THR A 473 -12.90 -21.51 -0.98
CA THR A 473 -13.85 -22.57 -1.39
C THR A 473 -14.60 -22.18 -2.66
N VAL A 474 -14.92 -23.18 -3.47
CA VAL A 474 -15.80 -23.07 -4.64
C VAL A 474 -16.86 -24.16 -4.54
N GLU A 475 -18.12 -23.77 -4.49
CA GLU A 475 -19.26 -24.66 -4.23
C GLU A 475 -20.36 -24.47 -5.27
N ASN A 476 -21.11 -25.55 -5.53
CA ASN A 476 -22.37 -25.47 -6.24
C ASN A 476 -23.43 -24.85 -5.31
N PRO A 477 -23.98 -23.67 -5.64
CA PRO A 477 -24.89 -22.95 -4.75
C PRO A 477 -26.24 -23.66 -4.56
N GLU A 478 -26.66 -24.55 -5.47
CA GLU A 478 -27.93 -25.27 -5.39
C GLU A 478 -27.83 -26.56 -4.56
N THR A 479 -26.73 -27.30 -4.72
CA THR A 479 -26.53 -28.61 -4.06
C THR A 479 -25.70 -28.52 -2.78
N GLY A 480 -24.93 -27.44 -2.59
CA GLY A 480 -23.92 -27.34 -1.53
C GLY A 480 -22.71 -28.23 -1.76
N GLU A 481 -22.52 -28.77 -2.97
CA GLU A 481 -21.38 -29.61 -3.31
C GLU A 481 -20.10 -28.78 -3.39
N LEU A 482 -19.10 -29.13 -2.58
CA LEU A 482 -17.76 -28.55 -2.65
C LEU A 482 -17.03 -29.06 -3.90
N LEU A 483 -16.76 -28.14 -4.84
CA LEU A 483 -16.08 -28.45 -6.10
C LEU A 483 -14.57 -28.34 -5.97
N TRP A 484 -14.09 -27.37 -5.18
CA TRP A 484 -12.67 -27.19 -4.92
C TRP A 484 -12.43 -26.38 -3.63
N GLN A 485 -11.30 -26.64 -2.98
CA GLN A 485 -10.83 -25.85 -1.84
C GLN A 485 -9.30 -25.74 -1.85
N HIS A 486 -8.81 -24.68 -1.23
CA HIS A 486 -7.41 -24.47 -0.90
C HIS A 486 -7.29 -23.82 0.48
N GLU A 487 -6.28 -24.20 1.23
CA GLU A 487 -6.05 -23.68 2.57
C GLU A 487 -4.56 -23.42 2.76
N THR A 488 -4.26 -22.28 3.36
CA THR A 488 -2.93 -21.93 3.84
C THR A 488 -3.04 -21.53 5.30
N THR A 489 -2.22 -22.13 6.16
CA THR A 489 -2.15 -21.77 7.58
C THR A 489 -0.85 -21.08 7.92
N HIS A 490 -0.91 -20.15 8.85
CA HIS A 490 0.22 -19.34 9.30
C HIS A 490 0.49 -19.66 10.76
N ALA A 491 1.77 -19.83 11.08
CA ALA A 491 2.20 -20.03 12.45
C ALA A 491 3.27 -19.00 12.82
N TYR A 492 3.18 -18.58 14.07
CA TYR A 492 4.04 -17.58 14.67
C TYR A 492 4.95 -18.27 15.68
N ASN A 493 6.22 -17.87 15.73
CA ASN A 493 7.13 -18.34 16.77
C ASN A 493 6.79 -17.73 18.14
N GLU A 494 7.50 -18.15 19.19
CA GLU A 494 7.31 -17.62 20.56
C GLU A 494 7.53 -16.10 20.64
N GLN A 495 8.28 -15.53 19.69
CA GLN A 495 8.57 -14.10 19.58
C GLN A 495 7.53 -13.33 18.75
N GLY A 496 6.50 -13.99 18.20
CA GLY A 496 5.45 -13.36 17.40
C GLY A 496 5.77 -13.15 15.92
N LEU A 497 6.90 -13.65 15.42
CA LEU A 497 7.24 -13.57 13.99
C LEU A 497 6.48 -14.64 13.20
N ALA A 498 5.81 -14.22 12.14
CA ALA A 498 5.27 -15.11 11.11
C ALA A 498 6.42 -15.75 10.32
N ASN A 499 6.95 -16.85 10.83
CA ASN A 499 8.10 -17.53 10.26
C ASN A 499 7.73 -18.82 9.52
N ARG A 500 6.47 -19.26 9.60
CA ARG A 500 6.03 -20.54 9.06
C ARG A 500 4.68 -20.41 8.37
N VAL A 501 4.65 -20.90 7.14
CA VAL A 501 3.44 -21.01 6.31
C VAL A 501 3.27 -22.47 5.92
N THR A 502 2.06 -23.00 6.07
CA THR A 502 1.75 -24.39 5.70
C THR A 502 0.62 -24.40 4.69
N PRO A 503 0.94 -24.46 3.39
CA PRO A 503 -0.03 -24.71 2.34
C PRO A 503 -0.56 -26.15 2.45
N ASP A 504 -1.82 -26.36 2.12
CA ASP A 504 -2.40 -27.70 2.04
C ASP A 504 -1.62 -28.61 1.08
N SER A 505 -1.51 -29.89 1.43
CA SER A 505 -0.72 -30.90 0.69
C SER A 505 0.81 -30.70 0.68
N LEU A 506 1.35 -29.67 1.35
CA LEU A 506 2.79 -29.49 1.55
C LEU A 506 3.23 -29.59 3.01
N PRO A 507 4.48 -30.01 3.26
CA PRO A 507 5.13 -29.73 4.52
C PRO A 507 5.25 -28.21 4.73
N PRO A 508 5.37 -27.77 5.99
CA PRO A 508 5.50 -26.36 6.30
C PRO A 508 6.74 -25.73 5.66
N VAL A 509 6.57 -24.55 5.08
CA VAL A 509 7.63 -23.65 4.62
C VAL A 509 8.02 -22.78 5.80
N GLU A 510 9.28 -22.89 6.24
CA GLU A 510 9.79 -22.10 7.35
C GLU A 510 10.96 -21.23 6.89
N TRP A 511 10.86 -19.94 7.18
CA TRP A 511 11.88 -18.94 6.91
C TRP A 511 12.83 -18.83 8.10
N LEU A 512 14.12 -18.95 7.81
CA LEU A 512 15.17 -18.77 8.80
C LEU A 512 15.59 -17.32 8.77
N THR A 513 15.47 -16.64 9.91
CA THR A 513 15.85 -15.24 10.07
C THR A 513 16.88 -15.06 11.17
N TYR A 514 17.64 -13.97 11.09
CA TYR A 514 18.49 -13.49 12.18
C TYR A 514 18.15 -12.04 12.51
N GLY A 515 18.51 -11.60 13.72
CA GLY A 515 18.19 -10.26 14.18
C GLY A 515 16.68 -9.98 14.14
N SER A 516 16.32 -8.77 13.75
CA SER A 516 14.92 -8.32 13.62
C SER A 516 14.19 -8.84 12.36
N GLY A 517 14.60 -9.97 11.77
CA GLY A 517 13.90 -10.59 10.63
C GLY A 517 14.68 -10.69 9.31
N TYR A 518 16.00 -10.48 9.31
CA TYR A 518 16.82 -10.61 8.09
C TYR A 518 16.88 -12.07 7.62
N LEU A 519 16.61 -12.32 6.34
CA LEU A 519 16.58 -13.67 5.78
C LEU A 519 17.97 -14.32 5.75
N ALA A 520 18.09 -15.48 6.39
CA ALA A 520 19.26 -16.37 6.36
C ALA A 520 19.03 -17.61 5.49
N GLY A 521 17.78 -18.07 5.33
CA GLY A 521 17.49 -19.28 4.55
C GLY A 521 16.03 -19.70 4.59
N MET A 522 15.75 -20.85 4.01
CA MET A 522 14.42 -21.47 4.00
C MET A 522 14.52 -22.99 4.02
N LYS A 523 13.59 -23.62 4.76
CA LYS A 523 13.40 -25.08 4.78
C LYS A 523 11.97 -25.46 4.39
N LEU A 524 11.84 -26.60 3.73
CA LEU A 524 10.58 -27.28 3.44
C LEU A 524 10.47 -28.51 4.33
N GLY A 525 9.56 -28.48 5.30
CA GLY A 525 9.58 -29.41 6.43
C GLY A 525 10.91 -29.31 7.17
N ASP A 526 11.61 -30.43 7.34
CA ASP A 526 12.94 -30.47 7.96
C ASP A 526 14.10 -30.34 6.95
N THR A 527 13.81 -30.16 5.66
CA THR A 527 14.83 -30.13 4.60
C THR A 527 15.22 -28.68 4.28
N PRO A 528 16.44 -28.23 4.58
CA PRO A 528 16.92 -26.91 4.15
C PRO A 528 17.10 -26.91 2.62
N LEU A 529 16.54 -25.91 1.95
CA LEU A 529 16.62 -25.75 0.49
C LEU A 529 17.42 -24.53 0.07
N LEU A 530 17.41 -23.47 0.89
CA LEU A 530 18.00 -22.18 0.55
C LEU A 530 18.83 -21.60 1.69
N GLU A 531 19.93 -20.96 1.33
CA GLU A 531 20.80 -20.22 2.24
C GLU A 531 21.21 -18.88 1.59
N TYR A 532 21.24 -17.83 2.41
CA TYR A 532 21.68 -16.48 2.03
C TYR A 532 22.93 -16.08 2.83
N THR A 533 23.90 -15.50 2.13
CA THR A 533 24.96 -14.68 2.73
C THR A 533 24.69 -13.22 2.40
N ARG A 534 24.90 -12.33 3.38
CA ARG A 534 24.60 -10.90 3.24
C ARG A 534 25.80 -10.03 3.62
N ASP A 535 25.90 -8.85 3.02
CA ASP A 535 26.89 -7.84 3.40
C ASP A 535 26.46 -7.05 4.65
N ARG A 536 27.22 -5.99 4.96
CA ARG A 536 26.96 -5.13 6.12
C ARG A 536 25.76 -4.20 5.98
N MET A 537 25.17 -4.14 4.78
CA MET A 537 23.92 -3.45 4.51
C MET A 537 22.75 -4.43 4.39
N HIS A 538 22.95 -5.69 4.82
CA HIS A 538 21.96 -6.75 4.69
C HIS A 538 21.58 -7.10 3.26
N ARG A 539 22.38 -6.71 2.26
CA ARG A 539 22.12 -7.05 0.86
C ARG A 539 22.62 -8.44 0.54
N GLU A 540 21.90 -9.16 -0.32
CA GLU A 540 22.30 -10.51 -0.73
C GLU A 540 23.63 -10.46 -1.47
N THR A 541 24.63 -11.19 -0.98
CA THR A 541 25.92 -11.38 -1.66
C THR A 541 26.09 -12.78 -2.21
N VAL A 542 25.48 -13.77 -1.56
CA VAL A 542 25.45 -15.16 -2.04
C VAL A 542 24.09 -15.77 -1.77
N ARG A 543 23.58 -16.52 -2.75
CA ARG A 543 22.43 -17.43 -2.58
C ARG A 543 22.79 -18.82 -3.06
N SER A 544 22.46 -19.82 -2.27
CA SER A 544 22.74 -21.23 -2.56
C SER A 544 21.46 -22.07 -2.53
N PHE A 545 21.36 -23.08 -3.41
CA PHE A 545 20.21 -24.00 -3.48
C PHE A 545 20.64 -25.47 -3.70
N GLY A 546 19.86 -26.41 -3.13
CA GLY A 546 19.97 -27.87 -3.32
C GLY A 546 20.37 -28.66 -2.07
N SER A 547 20.39 -30.00 -2.17
CA SER A 547 20.61 -30.95 -1.05
C SER A 547 21.97 -30.86 -0.32
N MET A 548 22.86 -29.99 -0.80
CA MET A 548 24.13 -29.60 -0.18
C MET A 548 24.28 -28.07 -0.11
N ALA A 549 23.20 -27.33 0.16
CA ALA A 549 23.23 -25.88 0.35
C ALA A 549 24.40 -25.46 1.28
N GLY A 550 25.12 -24.42 0.89
CA GLY A 550 26.40 -24.02 1.48
C GLY A 550 27.57 -24.15 0.49
N SER A 551 28.75 -24.57 0.95
CA SER A 551 29.99 -24.60 0.15
C SER A 551 30.00 -25.62 -1.00
N ASN A 552 29.08 -26.59 -1.01
CA ASN A 552 28.97 -27.66 -2.01
C ASN A 552 27.65 -27.59 -2.82
N ALA A 553 26.97 -26.44 -2.82
CA ALA A 553 25.67 -26.29 -3.47
C ALA A 553 25.78 -26.46 -5.00
N ALA A 554 24.78 -27.12 -5.59
CA ALA A 554 24.70 -27.34 -7.03
C ALA A 554 24.35 -26.05 -7.78
N TYR A 555 23.64 -25.13 -7.13
CA TYR A 555 23.41 -23.76 -7.57
C TYR A 555 24.01 -22.78 -6.56
N LYS A 556 24.83 -21.84 -7.05
CA LYS A 556 25.36 -20.74 -6.23
C LYS A 556 25.40 -19.46 -7.07
N LEU A 557 24.66 -18.44 -6.64
CA LEU A 557 24.65 -17.10 -7.22
C LEU A 557 25.45 -16.16 -6.32
N THR A 558 26.38 -15.40 -6.89
CA THR A 558 27.13 -14.34 -6.22
C THR A 558 26.71 -12.99 -6.79
N SER A 559 26.34 -12.07 -5.92
CA SER A 559 25.91 -10.72 -6.26
C SER A 559 26.93 -9.68 -5.78
N THR A 560 27.23 -8.69 -6.61
CA THR A 560 28.08 -7.55 -6.24
C THR A 560 27.36 -6.23 -6.50
N TYR A 561 27.79 -5.16 -5.83
CA TYR A 561 27.14 -3.85 -5.87
C TYR A 561 28.13 -2.72 -6.14
N THR A 562 27.67 -1.67 -6.82
CA THR A 562 28.43 -0.44 -7.03
C THR A 562 28.56 0.35 -5.72
N PRO A 563 29.49 1.32 -5.62
CA PRO A 563 29.56 2.24 -4.48
C PRO A 563 28.31 3.11 -4.26
N ALA A 564 27.38 3.14 -5.21
CA ALA A 564 26.08 3.82 -5.09
C ALA A 564 24.98 2.87 -4.61
N GLY A 565 25.31 1.60 -4.37
CA GLY A 565 24.38 0.59 -3.90
C GLY A 565 23.64 -0.17 -5.00
N GLN A 566 23.89 0.13 -6.28
CA GLN A 566 23.21 -0.51 -7.39
C GLN A 566 23.81 -1.90 -7.68
N LEU A 567 22.98 -2.87 -8.07
CA LEU A 567 23.45 -4.20 -8.47
C LEU A 567 24.46 -4.09 -9.62
N GLN A 568 25.66 -4.64 -9.46
CA GLN A 568 26.75 -4.55 -10.43
C GLN A 568 26.91 -5.84 -11.21
N SER A 569 26.84 -6.99 -10.55
CA SER A 569 26.91 -8.29 -11.21
C SER A 569 26.15 -9.36 -10.45
N GLN A 570 25.76 -10.40 -11.19
CA GLN A 570 25.17 -11.63 -10.72
C GLN A 570 25.83 -12.79 -11.46
N HIS A 571 26.75 -13.50 -10.81
CA HIS A 571 27.53 -14.60 -11.41
C HIS A 571 27.23 -15.91 -10.71
N LEU A 572 27.10 -16.97 -11.49
CA LEU A 572 26.82 -18.31 -11.00
C LEU A 572 28.07 -19.20 -11.05
N ASN A 573 28.02 -20.31 -10.33
CA ASN A 573 28.97 -21.42 -10.50
C ASN A 573 28.94 -22.03 -11.93
N SER A 574 27.87 -21.80 -12.69
CA SER A 574 27.76 -22.06 -14.13
C SER A 574 27.61 -20.74 -14.89
N LEU A 575 28.54 -20.44 -15.80
CA LEU A 575 28.60 -19.14 -16.49
C LEU A 575 27.36 -18.82 -17.33
N VAL A 576 26.46 -19.77 -17.60
CA VAL A 576 25.37 -19.65 -18.60
C VAL A 576 24.39 -18.50 -18.33
N TYR A 577 24.24 -18.09 -17.07
CA TYR A 577 23.29 -17.07 -16.65
C TYR A 577 23.95 -15.84 -16.00
N ASP A 578 25.26 -15.70 -16.14
CA ASP A 578 25.99 -14.54 -15.62
C ASP A 578 25.45 -13.24 -16.23
N ARG A 579 25.32 -12.20 -15.40
CA ARG A 579 24.89 -10.87 -15.81
C ARG A 579 25.74 -9.80 -15.16
N ASP A 580 26.20 -8.87 -15.98
CA ASP A 580 26.82 -7.61 -15.55
C ASP A 580 25.90 -6.43 -15.89
N TYR A 581 25.73 -5.53 -14.93
CA TYR A 581 24.80 -4.42 -14.98
C TYR A 581 25.58 -3.09 -15.11
N GLY A 582 25.25 -2.30 -16.13
CA GLY A 582 25.83 -0.98 -16.38
C GLY A 582 24.80 0.12 -16.15
N TRP A 583 25.17 1.09 -15.32
CA TRP A 583 24.30 2.22 -14.92
C TRP A 583 24.87 3.54 -15.44
N ASN A 584 24.01 4.51 -15.75
CA ASN A 584 24.42 5.88 -16.05
C ASN A 584 24.43 6.77 -14.78
N ASP A 585 24.84 8.03 -14.95
CA ASP A 585 24.89 9.01 -13.86
C ASP A 585 23.50 9.43 -13.34
N ASN A 586 22.44 9.17 -14.10
CA ASN A 586 21.06 9.40 -13.67
C ASN A 586 20.50 8.22 -12.84
N GLY A 587 21.25 7.12 -12.73
CA GLY A 587 20.81 5.92 -12.03
C GLY A 587 19.98 4.97 -12.88
N ASP A 588 19.85 5.20 -14.19
CA ASP A 588 19.17 4.30 -15.12
C ASP A 588 20.07 3.11 -15.49
N LEU A 589 19.47 1.92 -15.61
CA LEU A 589 20.16 0.74 -16.12
C LEU A 589 20.31 0.85 -17.64
N VAL A 590 21.51 1.14 -18.13
CA VAL A 590 21.79 1.36 -19.56
C VAL A 590 22.36 0.13 -20.26
N ARG A 591 22.81 -0.89 -19.51
CA ARG A 591 23.36 -2.10 -20.10
C ARG A 591 23.15 -3.33 -19.22
N ILE A 592 22.79 -4.46 -19.83
CA ILE A 592 22.94 -5.80 -19.25
C ILE A 592 23.78 -6.64 -20.19
N SER A 593 24.94 -7.09 -19.73
CA SER A 593 25.83 -7.98 -20.48
C SER A 593 25.75 -9.39 -19.92
N GLY A 594 25.49 -10.37 -20.78
CA GLY A 594 25.58 -11.79 -20.44
C GLY A 594 26.46 -12.57 -21.43
N PRO A 595 26.65 -13.88 -21.22
CA PRO A 595 27.58 -14.70 -22.02
C PRO A 595 27.25 -14.78 -23.51
N ARG A 596 25.96 -14.71 -23.86
CA ARG A 596 25.48 -14.87 -25.24
C ARG A 596 25.23 -13.54 -25.95
N GLN A 597 24.81 -12.52 -25.20
CA GLN A 597 24.41 -11.24 -25.76
C GLN A 597 24.54 -10.11 -24.73
N THR A 598 24.67 -8.88 -25.23
CA THR A 598 24.56 -7.64 -24.46
C THR A 598 23.32 -6.86 -24.93
N ARG A 599 22.55 -6.36 -23.97
CA ARG A 599 21.40 -5.47 -24.18
C ARG A 599 21.80 -4.06 -23.73
N GLU A 600 21.66 -3.07 -24.60
CA GLU A 600 21.88 -1.65 -24.28
C GLU A 600 20.56 -0.87 -24.38
N TYR A 601 20.27 -0.02 -23.41
CA TYR A 601 18.99 0.69 -23.28
C TYR A 601 19.17 2.20 -23.49
N GLY A 602 18.26 2.80 -24.26
CA GLY A 602 18.16 4.25 -24.43
C GLY A 602 16.86 4.79 -23.82
N TYR A 603 16.93 5.94 -23.16
CA TYR A 603 15.81 6.56 -22.46
C TYR A 603 15.53 7.98 -22.94
N SER A 604 14.26 8.38 -22.87
CA SER A 604 13.82 9.76 -23.08
C SER A 604 14.24 10.67 -21.92
N ALA A 605 14.12 11.99 -22.10
CA ALA A 605 14.31 12.98 -21.03
C ALA A 605 13.32 12.86 -19.86
N THR A 606 12.26 12.04 -20.02
CA THR A 606 11.29 11.71 -18.95
C THR A 606 11.50 10.30 -18.39
N GLY A 607 12.61 9.63 -18.74
CA GLY A 607 12.98 8.31 -18.24
C GLY A 607 12.20 7.15 -18.86
N ARG A 608 11.55 7.35 -20.01
CA ARG A 608 10.82 6.30 -20.76
C ARG A 608 11.80 5.49 -21.62
N LEU A 609 11.63 4.18 -21.71
CA LEU A 609 12.43 3.33 -22.59
C LEU A 609 12.11 3.66 -24.06
N GLU A 610 13.09 4.15 -24.81
CA GLU A 610 12.93 4.56 -26.23
C GLU A 610 13.60 3.59 -27.20
N SER A 611 14.64 2.87 -26.80
CA SER A 611 15.25 1.87 -27.67
C SER A 611 16.00 0.80 -26.89
N VAL A 612 16.07 -0.38 -27.49
CA VAL A 612 16.92 -1.49 -27.05
C VAL A 612 17.83 -1.88 -28.19
N ARG A 613 19.14 -1.93 -27.94
CA ARG A 613 20.11 -2.50 -28.86
C ARG A 613 20.58 -3.86 -28.34
N THR A 614 20.49 -4.89 -29.16
CA THR A 614 20.98 -6.24 -28.84
C THR A 614 22.24 -6.52 -29.65
N LEU A 615 23.32 -6.86 -28.94
CA LEU A 615 24.63 -7.18 -29.48
C LEU A 615 25.00 -8.64 -29.17
N ALA A 616 25.32 -9.41 -30.20
CA ALA A 616 25.90 -10.77 -30.12
C ALA A 616 26.95 -10.93 -31.25
N PRO A 617 27.77 -12.01 -31.29
CA PRO A 617 28.85 -12.16 -32.27
C PRO A 617 28.44 -11.99 -33.75
N ASP A 618 27.18 -12.29 -34.08
CA ASP A 618 26.57 -12.23 -35.41
C ASP A 618 25.27 -11.41 -35.46
N LEU A 619 24.97 -10.64 -34.40
CA LEU A 619 23.75 -9.84 -34.28
C LEU A 619 24.04 -8.43 -33.74
N ASP A 620 23.62 -7.40 -34.46
CA ASP A 620 23.55 -6.01 -33.99
C ASP A 620 22.24 -5.41 -34.47
N ILE A 621 21.22 -5.45 -33.62
CA ILE A 621 19.89 -4.95 -33.92
C ILE A 621 19.50 -3.87 -32.92
N ARG A 622 18.78 -2.85 -33.38
CA ARG A 622 18.18 -1.82 -32.55
C ARG A 622 16.68 -1.81 -32.78
N ILE A 623 15.92 -1.93 -31.70
CA ILE A 623 14.46 -1.89 -31.72
C ILE A 623 14.02 -0.57 -31.06
N PRO A 624 13.32 0.32 -31.78
CA PRO A 624 12.75 1.53 -31.19
C PRO A 624 11.42 1.23 -30.46
N TYR A 625 11.13 2.03 -29.43
CA TYR A 625 9.89 2.01 -28.65
C TYR A 625 9.27 3.41 -28.68
N ALA A 626 8.51 3.70 -29.74
CA ALA A 626 7.82 4.98 -29.89
C ALA A 626 6.57 5.04 -28.99
N THR A 627 6.44 6.13 -28.23
CA THR A 627 5.23 6.42 -27.44
C THR A 627 4.74 7.83 -27.76
N ASP A 628 3.43 8.05 -27.61
CA ASP A 628 2.85 9.37 -27.64
C ASP A 628 3.17 10.15 -26.34
N PRO A 629 2.81 11.45 -26.25
CA PRO A 629 3.06 12.25 -25.05
C PRO A 629 2.50 11.64 -23.75
N ALA A 630 1.34 10.96 -23.77
CA ALA A 630 0.77 10.28 -22.60
C ALA A 630 1.33 8.87 -22.34
N GLY A 631 2.26 8.39 -23.17
CA GLY A 631 2.95 7.11 -22.99
C GLY A 631 2.29 5.91 -23.68
N ASN A 632 1.30 6.13 -24.54
CA ASN A 632 0.70 5.05 -25.33
C ASN A 632 1.63 4.67 -26.48
N ARG A 633 1.76 3.38 -26.78
CA ARG A 633 2.60 2.90 -27.87
C ARG A 633 2.06 3.38 -29.24
N LEU A 634 2.97 3.82 -30.10
CA LEU A 634 2.67 4.23 -31.48
C LEU A 634 3.06 3.12 -32.48
N PRO A 635 2.46 3.08 -33.68
CA PRO A 635 2.90 2.19 -34.76
C PRO A 635 4.40 2.35 -35.02
N ASP A 636 5.09 1.24 -35.28
CA ASP A 636 6.52 1.26 -35.56
C ASP A 636 6.81 2.13 -36.79
N PRO A 637 7.60 3.22 -36.66
CA PRO A 637 7.91 4.10 -37.77
C PRO A 637 8.65 3.41 -38.93
N GLU A 638 9.38 2.31 -38.67
CA GLU A 638 10.09 1.57 -39.71
C GLU A 638 9.14 0.68 -40.54
N LEU A 639 8.09 0.14 -39.91
CA LEU A 639 7.07 -0.69 -40.58
C LEU A 639 5.94 0.16 -41.18
N HIS A 640 5.66 1.32 -40.58
CA HIS A 640 4.59 2.23 -40.98
C HIS A 640 5.11 3.67 -41.16
N PRO A 641 6.05 3.92 -42.09
CA PRO A 641 6.65 5.25 -42.29
C PRO A 641 5.65 6.31 -42.78
N ASP A 642 4.51 5.88 -43.34
CA ASP A 642 3.44 6.76 -43.80
C ASP A 642 2.41 7.09 -42.70
N SER A 643 2.56 6.54 -41.48
CA SER A 643 1.65 6.83 -40.36
C SER A 643 1.75 8.31 -39.97
N THR A 644 0.59 8.95 -39.86
CA THR A 644 0.48 10.35 -39.40
C THR A 644 -0.04 10.45 -37.96
N LEU A 645 -0.24 9.31 -37.29
CA LEU A 645 -0.75 9.25 -35.93
C LEU A 645 0.31 9.73 -34.94
N THR A 646 -0.01 10.77 -34.17
CA THR A 646 0.89 11.35 -33.17
C THR A 646 0.47 11.08 -31.73
N ALA A 647 -0.82 10.75 -31.48
CA ALA A 647 -1.35 10.48 -30.16
C ALA A 647 -2.68 9.73 -30.20
N TRP A 648 -2.99 9.01 -29.11
CA TRP A 648 -4.30 8.43 -28.83
C TRP A 648 -5.05 9.31 -27.83
N PRO A 649 -6.05 10.12 -28.24
CA PRO A 649 -6.66 11.14 -27.37
C PRO A 649 -7.29 10.58 -26.09
N ASP A 650 -7.93 9.42 -26.17
CA ASP A 650 -8.59 8.75 -25.05
C ASP A 650 -7.70 7.67 -24.40
N ASN A 651 -6.40 7.66 -24.75
CA ASN A 651 -5.43 6.65 -24.36
C ASN A 651 -5.77 5.20 -24.80
N ARG A 652 -6.74 4.97 -25.71
CA ARG A 652 -7.06 3.63 -26.22
C ARG A 652 -6.35 3.39 -27.55
N ILE A 653 -5.50 2.36 -27.61
CA ILE A 653 -4.82 1.97 -28.86
C ILE A 653 -5.84 1.24 -29.73
N ALA A 654 -6.19 1.81 -30.89
CA ALA A 654 -7.18 1.23 -31.80
C ALA A 654 -6.57 0.29 -32.85
N GLU A 655 -5.28 0.41 -33.14
CA GLU A 655 -4.57 -0.48 -34.07
C GLU A 655 -3.06 -0.49 -33.78
N ASP A 656 -2.40 -1.60 -34.12
CA ASP A 656 -0.94 -1.72 -34.18
C ASP A 656 -0.51 -2.50 -35.44
N ALA A 657 0.76 -2.91 -35.52
CA ALA A 657 1.29 -3.62 -36.68
C ALA A 657 0.63 -4.99 -36.97
N HIS A 658 -0.08 -5.57 -35.98
CA HIS A 658 -0.63 -6.92 -36.04
C HIS A 658 -2.15 -6.97 -35.88
N TYR A 659 -2.76 -6.02 -35.16
CA TYR A 659 -4.18 -6.10 -34.80
C TYR A 659 -4.91 -4.76 -34.85
N VAL A 660 -6.23 -4.85 -35.06
CA VAL A 660 -7.21 -3.79 -34.78
C VAL A 660 -7.90 -4.12 -33.46
N TYR A 661 -8.13 -3.10 -32.64
CA TYR A 661 -8.65 -3.21 -31.28
C TYR A 661 -9.94 -2.40 -31.11
N HIS A 662 -10.93 -2.98 -30.43
CA HIS A 662 -12.17 -2.31 -30.08
C HIS A 662 -12.43 -2.37 -28.57
N TYR A 663 -12.94 -1.27 -28.01
CA TYR A 663 -13.23 -1.12 -26.59
C TYR A 663 -14.71 -0.80 -26.39
N ASP A 664 -15.24 -1.18 -25.23
CA ASP A 664 -16.59 -0.80 -24.81
C ASP A 664 -16.64 0.60 -24.16
N GLU A 665 -17.84 0.99 -23.72
CA GLU A 665 -18.11 2.25 -23.00
C GLU A 665 -17.40 2.34 -21.64
N TYR A 666 -16.95 1.21 -21.08
CA TYR A 666 -16.17 1.13 -19.85
C TYR A 666 -14.66 1.21 -20.11
N GLY A 667 -14.26 1.40 -21.37
CA GLY A 667 -12.86 1.43 -21.77
C GLY A 667 -12.17 0.06 -21.69
N ARG A 668 -12.91 -1.06 -21.70
CA ARG A 668 -12.33 -2.41 -21.67
C ARG A 668 -12.17 -2.94 -23.09
N LEU A 669 -11.05 -3.58 -23.40
CA LEU A 669 -10.84 -4.21 -24.72
C LEU A 669 -11.87 -5.33 -24.91
N THR A 670 -12.73 -5.24 -25.92
CA THR A 670 -13.75 -6.26 -26.23
C THR A 670 -13.44 -7.08 -27.47
N GLU A 671 -12.70 -6.53 -28.43
CA GLU A 671 -12.32 -7.25 -29.65
C GLU A 671 -10.87 -6.95 -30.06
N LYS A 672 -10.15 -7.97 -30.50
CA LYS A 672 -8.81 -7.88 -31.13
C LYS A 672 -8.81 -8.74 -32.40
N THR A 673 -8.64 -8.12 -33.56
CA THR A 673 -8.76 -8.78 -34.87
C THR A 673 -7.46 -8.64 -35.67
N ASP A 674 -7.02 -9.71 -36.34
CA ASP A 674 -5.82 -9.70 -37.19
C ASP A 674 -5.90 -8.56 -38.22
N LEU A 675 -4.86 -7.72 -38.28
CA LEU A 675 -4.74 -6.65 -39.26
C LEU A 675 -4.17 -7.22 -40.57
N ILE A 676 -4.95 -7.20 -41.66
CA ILE A 676 -4.47 -7.55 -42.99
C ILE A 676 -4.03 -6.30 -43.76
N PRO A 677 -2.75 -6.20 -44.18
CA PRO A 677 -2.26 -5.07 -44.95
C PRO A 677 -3.00 -4.90 -46.29
N ALA A 678 -3.20 -3.64 -46.69
CA ALA A 678 -3.87 -3.31 -47.95
C ALA A 678 -3.14 -3.91 -49.16
N GLY A 679 -3.87 -4.64 -50.02
CA GLY A 679 -3.33 -5.28 -51.22
C GLY A 679 -2.87 -6.73 -51.05
N VAL A 680 -2.92 -7.28 -49.84
CA VAL A 680 -2.74 -8.72 -49.59
C VAL A 680 -4.06 -9.45 -49.87
N ILE A 681 -3.99 -10.62 -50.52
CA ILE A 681 -5.17 -11.47 -50.71
C ILE A 681 -5.61 -11.96 -49.34
N ARG A 682 -6.85 -11.66 -48.96
CA ARG A 682 -7.47 -12.27 -47.78
C ARG A 682 -7.50 -13.78 -47.98
N THR A 683 -6.73 -14.50 -47.19
CA THR A 683 -6.66 -15.98 -47.20
C THR A 683 -7.74 -16.62 -46.33
N ASP A 684 -8.71 -15.81 -45.87
CA ASP A 684 -9.78 -16.13 -44.94
C ASP A 684 -9.28 -16.70 -43.58
N ASP A 685 -7.98 -16.69 -43.31
CA ASP A 685 -7.37 -17.20 -42.08
C ASP A 685 -7.38 -16.23 -40.89
N GLU A 686 -7.99 -15.05 -41.06
CA GLU A 686 -8.19 -13.99 -40.06
C GLU A 686 -8.83 -14.55 -38.78
N ARG A 687 -8.26 -14.16 -37.64
CA ARG A 687 -8.76 -14.51 -36.31
C ARG A 687 -9.29 -13.27 -35.61
N THR A 688 -10.40 -13.46 -34.93
CA THR A 688 -10.99 -12.44 -34.05
C THR A 688 -11.05 -12.98 -32.64
N HIS A 689 -10.53 -12.20 -31.71
CA HIS A 689 -10.54 -12.46 -30.28
C HIS A 689 -11.65 -11.62 -29.65
N HIS A 690 -12.52 -12.23 -28.86
CA HIS A 690 -13.57 -11.55 -28.10
C HIS A 690 -13.34 -11.71 -26.61
N TYR A 691 -13.52 -10.62 -25.86
CA TYR A 691 -13.32 -10.52 -24.42
C TYR A 691 -14.60 -10.03 -23.76
N HIS A 692 -15.03 -10.73 -22.71
CA HIS A 692 -16.26 -10.43 -21.98
C HIS A 692 -15.99 -10.34 -20.50
N TYR A 693 -16.57 -9.32 -19.87
CA TYR A 693 -16.27 -8.93 -18.50
C TYR A 693 -17.51 -8.98 -17.62
N ASP A 694 -17.31 -9.20 -16.33
CA ASP A 694 -18.35 -9.00 -15.33
C ASP A 694 -18.54 -7.52 -14.97
N SER A 695 -19.44 -7.28 -14.01
CA SER A 695 -19.74 -5.94 -13.50
C SER A 695 -18.64 -5.32 -12.64
N GLN A 696 -17.57 -6.07 -12.35
CA GLN A 696 -16.35 -5.58 -11.69
C GLN A 696 -15.21 -5.38 -12.68
N HIS A 697 -15.51 -5.42 -13.98
CA HIS A 697 -14.53 -5.29 -15.06
C HIS A 697 -13.48 -6.41 -15.10
N ARG A 698 -13.78 -7.58 -14.53
CA ARG A 698 -12.90 -8.77 -14.58
C ARG A 698 -13.23 -9.62 -15.80
N LEU A 699 -12.23 -10.14 -16.51
CA LEU A 699 -12.42 -10.97 -17.72
C LEU A 699 -13.01 -12.33 -17.33
N VAL A 700 -14.28 -12.59 -17.64
CA VAL A 700 -14.95 -13.86 -17.27
C VAL A 700 -15.09 -14.84 -18.44
N PHE A 701 -15.08 -14.35 -19.67
CA PHE A 701 -15.16 -15.20 -20.87
C PHE A 701 -14.31 -14.64 -22.02
N TYR A 702 -13.61 -15.54 -22.70
CA TYR A 702 -12.84 -15.25 -23.90
C TYR A 702 -13.14 -16.29 -24.98
N THR A 703 -13.18 -15.86 -26.24
CA THR A 703 -13.25 -16.76 -27.40
C THR A 703 -12.42 -16.25 -28.55
N ARG A 704 -11.79 -17.16 -29.29
CA ARG A 704 -11.11 -16.85 -30.55
C ARG A 704 -11.80 -17.57 -31.69
N ILE A 705 -12.27 -16.80 -32.66
CA ILE A 705 -13.08 -17.26 -33.78
C ILE A 705 -12.25 -17.18 -35.06
N GLN A 706 -12.41 -18.16 -35.94
CA GLN A 706 -11.89 -18.15 -37.30
C GLN A 706 -13.00 -18.67 -38.23
N HIS A 707 -13.32 -17.93 -39.31
CA HIS A 707 -14.42 -18.25 -40.22
C HIS A 707 -15.80 -18.43 -39.54
N GLY A 708 -16.08 -17.67 -38.48
CA GLY A 708 -17.34 -17.80 -37.73
C GLY A 708 -17.42 -19.04 -36.81
N GLU A 709 -16.36 -19.85 -36.75
CA GLU A 709 -16.26 -21.03 -35.89
C GLU A 709 -15.28 -20.80 -34.72
N PRO A 710 -15.63 -21.16 -33.48
CA PRO A 710 -14.74 -21.01 -32.34
C PRO A 710 -13.57 -22.00 -32.41
N LEU A 711 -12.35 -21.48 -32.26
CA LEU A 711 -11.12 -22.26 -32.16
C LEU A 711 -10.77 -22.60 -30.71
N VAL A 712 -11.02 -21.65 -29.80
CA VAL A 712 -10.81 -21.82 -28.37
C VAL A 712 -11.79 -20.94 -27.61
N GLU A 713 -12.30 -21.45 -26.49
CA GLU A 713 -13.09 -20.71 -25.52
C GLU A 713 -12.48 -20.88 -24.14
N SER A 714 -12.46 -19.82 -23.34
CA SER A 714 -12.09 -19.90 -21.94
C SER A 714 -13.05 -19.17 -21.02
N ARG A 715 -13.24 -19.70 -19.82
CA ARG A 715 -14.03 -19.10 -18.74
C ARG A 715 -13.23 -19.02 -17.46
N TYR A 716 -13.38 -17.92 -16.73
CA TYR A 716 -12.62 -17.62 -15.53
C TYR A 716 -13.56 -17.43 -14.33
N LEU A 717 -13.14 -17.95 -13.18
CA LEU A 717 -13.83 -17.80 -11.90
C LEU A 717 -12.97 -16.93 -10.99
N TYR A 718 -13.60 -16.05 -10.21
CA TYR A 718 -12.92 -15.16 -9.28
C TYR A 718 -13.51 -15.28 -7.88
N ASP A 719 -12.70 -15.03 -6.88
CA ASP A 719 -13.18 -14.85 -5.52
C ASP A 719 -13.63 -13.40 -5.27
N PRO A 720 -14.25 -13.12 -4.11
CA PRO A 720 -14.74 -11.79 -3.76
C PRO A 720 -13.67 -10.69 -3.70
N LEU A 721 -12.39 -11.06 -3.58
CA LEU A 721 -11.27 -10.12 -3.59
C LEU A 721 -10.74 -9.87 -5.01
N GLY A 722 -11.36 -10.46 -6.03
CA GLY A 722 -10.94 -10.33 -7.43
C GLY A 722 -9.83 -11.29 -7.84
N ARG A 723 -9.50 -12.29 -7.02
CA ARG A 723 -8.44 -13.26 -7.32
C ARG A 723 -8.98 -14.36 -8.21
N ARG A 724 -8.30 -14.67 -9.31
CA ARG A 724 -8.68 -15.77 -10.19
C ARG A 724 -8.56 -17.10 -9.46
N MET A 725 -9.67 -17.84 -9.34
CA MET A 725 -9.80 -19.12 -8.65
C MET A 725 -9.80 -20.32 -9.58
N ALA A 726 -10.33 -20.16 -10.80
CA ALA A 726 -10.29 -21.22 -11.79
C ALA A 726 -10.26 -20.68 -13.22
N LYS A 727 -9.77 -21.53 -14.12
CA LYS A 727 -9.81 -21.36 -15.56
C LYS A 727 -10.28 -22.66 -16.22
N ARG A 728 -11.13 -22.52 -17.22
CA ARG A 728 -11.67 -23.62 -18.02
C ARG A 728 -11.41 -23.31 -19.48
N VAL A 729 -10.76 -24.20 -20.22
CA VAL A 729 -10.42 -23.97 -21.63
C VAL A 729 -10.97 -25.09 -22.50
N TRP A 730 -11.75 -24.75 -23.51
CA TRP A 730 -12.23 -25.66 -24.55
C TRP A 730 -11.46 -25.38 -25.83
N ARG A 731 -10.83 -26.41 -26.41
CA ARG A 731 -10.04 -26.25 -27.64
C ARG A 731 -10.69 -27.03 -28.77
N ARG A 732 -10.60 -26.49 -29.98
CA ARG A 732 -11.12 -27.16 -31.17
C ARG A 732 -10.27 -28.38 -31.50
N GLU A 733 -10.89 -29.55 -31.41
CA GLU A 733 -10.25 -30.84 -31.65
C GLU A 733 -11.05 -31.68 -32.64
N ARG A 734 -10.41 -32.71 -33.21
CA ARG A 734 -11.07 -33.67 -34.08
C ARG A 734 -11.74 -34.74 -33.22
N ASP A 735 -13.06 -34.84 -33.32
CA ASP A 735 -13.81 -35.87 -32.60
C ASP A 735 -13.62 -37.27 -33.24
N LEU A 736 -14.18 -38.31 -32.59
CA LEU A 736 -14.11 -39.70 -33.06
C LEU A 736 -14.77 -39.93 -34.43
N THR A 737 -15.59 -38.99 -34.92
CA THR A 737 -16.25 -39.04 -36.24
C THR A 737 -15.49 -38.26 -37.31
N GLY A 738 -14.41 -37.57 -36.94
CA GLY A 738 -13.60 -36.74 -37.81
C GLY A 738 -14.08 -35.29 -37.93
N TRP A 739 -15.13 -34.91 -37.21
CA TRP A 739 -15.65 -33.53 -37.18
C TRP A 739 -14.81 -32.66 -36.24
N MET A 740 -14.61 -31.40 -36.63
CA MET A 740 -13.86 -30.41 -35.85
C MET A 740 -14.81 -29.56 -35.01
N SER A 741 -14.84 -29.78 -33.70
CA SER A 741 -15.63 -29.01 -32.74
C SER A 741 -14.81 -28.67 -31.50
N LEU A 742 -15.30 -27.77 -30.65
CA LEU A 742 -14.74 -27.61 -29.32
C LEU A 742 -14.79 -28.94 -28.55
N SER A 743 -13.80 -29.15 -27.69
CA SER A 743 -13.70 -30.33 -26.85
C SER A 743 -14.98 -30.53 -26.02
N ARG A 744 -15.34 -31.78 -25.74
CA ARG A 744 -16.56 -32.05 -24.94
C ARG A 744 -16.38 -31.68 -23.46
N LYS A 745 -15.14 -31.74 -22.98
CA LYS A 745 -14.76 -31.36 -21.62
C LYS A 745 -13.70 -30.27 -21.67
N PRO A 746 -13.77 -29.26 -20.78
CA PRO A 746 -12.72 -28.26 -20.68
C PRO A 746 -11.47 -28.86 -20.02
N GLU A 747 -10.31 -28.29 -20.37
CA GLU A 747 -9.12 -28.31 -19.53
C GLU A 747 -9.37 -27.44 -18.30
N MET A 748 -9.35 -28.05 -17.11
CA MET A 748 -9.59 -27.36 -15.84
C MET A 748 -8.28 -26.99 -15.16
N THR A 749 -8.17 -25.76 -14.67
CA THR A 749 -7.07 -25.30 -13.81
C THR A 749 -7.64 -24.54 -12.62
N TRP A 750 -7.21 -24.90 -11.42
CA TRP A 750 -7.54 -24.23 -10.17
C TRP A 750 -6.35 -23.43 -9.64
N TYR A 751 -6.65 -22.34 -8.94
CA TYR A 751 -5.67 -21.37 -8.45
C TYR A 751 -5.92 -21.09 -6.97
N GLY A 752 -4.89 -21.32 -6.15
CA GLY A 752 -4.93 -21.09 -4.71
C GLY A 752 -3.98 -19.98 -4.29
N TRP A 753 -4.46 -19.13 -3.39
CA TRP A 753 -3.79 -17.89 -2.98
C TRP A 753 -3.35 -17.91 -1.51
N ASP A 754 -2.32 -17.13 -1.19
CA ASP A 754 -1.94 -16.71 0.17
C ASP A 754 -1.83 -15.18 0.16
N GLY A 755 -2.87 -14.50 0.63
CA GLY A 755 -3.06 -13.06 0.42
C GLY A 755 -3.05 -12.69 -1.07
N ASP A 756 -2.02 -11.95 -1.49
CA ASP A 756 -1.85 -11.53 -2.90
C ASP A 756 -1.09 -12.50 -3.80
N ARG A 757 -0.47 -13.53 -3.23
CA ARG A 757 0.45 -14.41 -3.97
C ARG A 757 -0.25 -15.67 -4.44
N LEU A 758 -0.07 -16.01 -5.72
CA LEU A 758 -0.60 -17.24 -6.32
C LEU A 758 0.27 -18.43 -5.94
N THR A 759 -0.04 -19.08 -4.82
CA THR A 759 0.81 -20.14 -4.26
C THR A 759 0.53 -21.53 -4.82
N THR A 760 -0.65 -21.75 -5.42
CA THR A 760 -1.04 -23.06 -5.95
C THR A 760 -1.64 -22.93 -7.35
N VAL A 761 -1.20 -23.79 -8.27
CA VAL A 761 -1.84 -24.06 -9.57
C VAL A 761 -2.09 -25.56 -9.66
N GLN A 762 -3.34 -25.97 -9.83
CA GLN A 762 -3.71 -27.39 -9.90
C GLN A 762 -4.47 -27.69 -11.20
N THR A 763 -3.98 -28.67 -11.94
CA THR A 763 -4.64 -29.26 -13.11
C THR A 763 -5.22 -30.63 -12.76
N ASP A 764 -5.80 -31.34 -13.72
CA ASP A 764 -6.28 -32.71 -13.52
C ASP A 764 -5.14 -33.70 -13.21
N THR A 765 -3.91 -33.43 -13.66
CA THR A 765 -2.78 -34.36 -13.53
C THR A 765 -1.76 -33.94 -12.48
N THR A 766 -1.54 -32.64 -12.29
CA THR A 766 -0.46 -32.12 -11.46
C THR A 766 -0.91 -30.97 -10.58
N ARG A 767 -0.26 -30.85 -9.42
CA ARG A 767 -0.36 -29.72 -8.52
C ARG A 767 1.01 -29.07 -8.38
N ILE A 768 1.10 -27.82 -8.81
CA ILE A 768 2.30 -26.99 -8.73
C ILE A 768 2.08 -25.98 -7.61
N GLN A 769 2.99 -25.96 -6.65
CA GLN A 769 2.99 -25.00 -5.55
C GLN A 769 4.25 -24.15 -5.61
N THR A 770 4.10 -22.85 -5.45
CA THR A 770 5.15 -21.86 -5.60
C THR A 770 5.39 -21.14 -4.29
N VAL A 771 6.63 -21.20 -3.82
CA VAL A 771 7.11 -20.38 -2.71
C VAL A 771 7.74 -19.14 -3.31
N TYR A 772 7.29 -17.97 -2.88
CA TYR A 772 7.83 -16.67 -3.26
C TYR A 772 8.87 -16.20 -2.26
N GLN A 773 9.77 -15.33 -2.70
CA GLN A 773 10.60 -14.59 -1.77
C GLN A 773 9.70 -13.76 -0.83
N PRO A 774 9.99 -13.69 0.49
CA PRO A 774 9.16 -12.98 1.45
C PRO A 774 8.99 -11.51 1.07
N GLY A 775 7.74 -11.02 1.06
CA GLY A 775 7.42 -9.65 0.68
C GLY A 775 7.60 -9.30 -0.79
N SER A 776 7.78 -10.28 -1.67
CA SER A 776 7.88 -10.03 -3.10
C SER A 776 7.02 -10.99 -3.93
N PHE A 777 6.88 -10.65 -5.20
CA PHE A 777 6.25 -11.50 -6.23
C PHE A 777 7.26 -12.27 -7.06
N ALA A 778 8.54 -12.27 -6.66
CA ALA A 778 9.58 -13.07 -7.31
C ALA A 778 9.43 -14.54 -6.86
N PRO A 779 9.09 -15.46 -7.78
CA PRO A 779 8.97 -16.87 -7.44
C PRO A 779 10.37 -17.43 -7.12
N LEU A 780 10.45 -18.34 -6.16
CA LEU A 780 11.72 -18.81 -5.63
C LEU A 780 11.85 -20.33 -5.72
N ILE A 781 10.86 -21.06 -5.21
CA ILE A 781 10.83 -22.54 -5.27
C ILE A 781 9.54 -23.00 -5.94
N ARG A 782 9.68 -23.93 -6.88
CA ARG A 782 8.59 -24.70 -7.49
C ARG A 782 8.58 -26.09 -6.89
N ILE A 783 7.42 -26.52 -6.40
CA ILE A 783 7.19 -27.88 -5.93
C ILE A 783 6.07 -28.48 -6.79
N GLU A 784 6.38 -29.53 -7.53
CA GLU A 784 5.41 -30.25 -8.36
C GLU A 784 5.10 -31.61 -7.74
N THR A 785 3.80 -31.89 -7.58
CA THR A 785 3.29 -33.17 -7.08
C THR A 785 2.28 -33.73 -8.08
N ASP A 786 2.47 -34.95 -8.55
CA ASP A 786 1.47 -35.66 -9.35
C ASP A 786 0.20 -35.90 -8.51
N ASN A 787 -0.99 -35.66 -9.08
CA ASN A 787 -2.24 -35.79 -8.33
C ASN A 787 -2.46 -37.22 -7.82
N GLY A 788 -2.07 -38.24 -8.59
CA GLY A 788 -2.13 -39.63 -8.15
C GLY A 788 -1.16 -39.96 -7.00
N GLU A 789 -0.02 -39.26 -6.88
CA GLU A 789 0.86 -39.38 -5.70
C GLU A 789 0.28 -38.65 -4.49
N ARG A 790 -0.36 -37.50 -4.72
CA ARG A 790 -1.08 -36.76 -3.67
C ARG A 790 -2.24 -37.57 -3.09
N GLU A 791 -3.00 -38.26 -3.94
CA GLU A 791 -4.11 -39.13 -3.51
C GLU A 791 -3.66 -40.26 -2.58
N LYS A 792 -2.44 -40.78 -2.72
CA LYS A 792 -1.89 -41.79 -1.80
C LYS A 792 -1.67 -41.25 -0.37
N ALA A 793 -1.60 -39.94 -0.19
CA ALA A 793 -1.52 -39.32 1.13
C ALA A 793 -2.90 -39.15 1.79
N GLN A 794 -4.00 -39.35 1.05
CA GLN A 794 -5.32 -39.45 1.69
C GLN A 794 -5.35 -40.70 2.56
N ARG A 795 -5.75 -40.49 3.80
CA ARG A 795 -5.89 -41.53 4.82
C ARG A 795 -7.28 -41.46 5.40
N ARG A 796 -7.78 -42.61 5.83
CA ARG A 796 -9.02 -42.65 6.62
C ARG A 796 -8.71 -42.17 8.02
N SER A 797 -9.59 -41.36 8.60
CA SER A 797 -9.49 -41.05 10.03
C SER A 797 -9.66 -42.33 10.86
N LEU A 798 -9.18 -42.30 12.09
CA LEU A 798 -9.36 -43.38 13.05
C LEU A 798 -10.84 -43.72 13.20
N ALA A 799 -11.73 -42.72 13.19
CA ALA A 799 -13.17 -42.93 13.19
C ALA A 799 -13.65 -43.65 11.94
N GLU A 800 -13.28 -43.19 10.74
CA GLU A 800 -13.67 -43.80 9.47
C GLU A 800 -13.21 -45.26 9.34
N LYS A 801 -11.96 -45.52 9.72
CA LYS A 801 -11.41 -46.87 9.71
C LYS A 801 -12.16 -47.79 10.65
N LEU A 802 -12.44 -47.34 11.89
CA LEU A 802 -13.20 -48.13 12.86
C LEU A 802 -14.67 -48.33 12.45
N GLN A 803 -15.30 -47.35 11.81
CA GLN A 803 -16.66 -47.48 11.25
C GLN A 803 -16.73 -48.53 10.14
N GLN A 804 -15.68 -48.62 9.32
CA GLN A 804 -15.59 -49.57 8.22
C GLN A 804 -15.23 -50.98 8.70
N GLU A 805 -14.35 -51.10 9.69
CA GLU A 805 -13.89 -52.38 10.24
C GLU A 805 -14.84 -52.97 11.30
N GLY A 806 -15.71 -52.15 11.89
CA GLY A 806 -16.63 -52.53 12.97
C GLY A 806 -17.87 -53.35 12.57
N SER A 807 -17.97 -53.80 11.30
CA SER A 807 -19.11 -54.61 10.82
C SER A 807 -18.66 -56.00 10.38
N GLU A 808 -19.09 -57.03 11.12
CA GLU A 808 -18.88 -58.43 10.72
C GLU A 808 -19.66 -58.81 9.44
N ASP A 809 -20.64 -57.99 9.03
CA ASP A 809 -21.55 -58.25 7.90
C ASP A 809 -21.25 -57.38 6.65
N GLY A 810 -20.20 -56.55 6.68
CA GLY A 810 -19.80 -55.70 5.54
C GLY A 810 -20.66 -54.45 5.32
N HIS A 811 -21.60 -54.15 6.21
CA HIS A 811 -22.35 -52.89 6.24
C HIS A 811 -21.77 -51.97 7.32
N GLY A 812 -21.01 -50.93 6.93
CA GLY A 812 -20.32 -50.03 7.87
C GLY A 812 -21.21 -49.51 9.00
N VAL A 813 -20.65 -49.39 10.21
CA VAL A 813 -21.34 -48.85 11.39
C VAL A 813 -21.21 -47.33 11.37
N VAL A 814 -22.30 -46.58 11.51
CA VAL A 814 -22.26 -45.12 11.63
C VAL A 814 -22.14 -44.74 13.11
N PHE A 815 -21.06 -44.06 13.47
CA PHE A 815 -20.84 -43.56 14.83
C PHE A 815 -21.62 -42.25 15.08
N PRO A 816 -22.10 -42.01 16.31
CA PRO A 816 -22.60 -40.69 16.71
C PRO A 816 -21.51 -39.63 16.56
N ALA A 817 -21.90 -38.40 16.18
CA ALA A 817 -20.97 -37.30 15.93
C ALA A 817 -20.03 -36.99 17.11
N GLU A 818 -20.49 -37.16 18.35
CA GLU A 818 -19.65 -36.98 19.55
C GLU A 818 -18.52 -38.01 19.64
N LEU A 819 -18.78 -39.27 19.24
CA LEU A 819 -17.76 -40.31 19.21
C LEU A 819 -16.74 -40.08 18.09
N VAL A 820 -17.19 -39.59 16.93
CA VAL A 820 -16.31 -39.18 15.84
C VAL A 820 -15.36 -38.08 16.31
N ARG A 821 -15.88 -37.00 16.92
CA ARG A 821 -15.04 -35.93 17.51
C ARG A 821 -14.04 -36.43 18.54
N LEU A 822 -14.44 -37.37 19.41
CA LEU A 822 -13.56 -37.96 20.41
C LEU A 822 -12.44 -38.78 19.77
N LEU A 823 -12.75 -39.56 18.73
CA LEU A 823 -11.78 -40.37 18.01
C LEU A 823 -10.83 -39.52 17.16
N ASP A 824 -11.33 -38.45 16.53
CA ASP A 824 -10.50 -37.50 15.79
C ASP A 824 -9.53 -36.77 16.74
N ARG A 825 -10.03 -36.27 17.89
CA ARG A 825 -9.18 -35.70 18.96
C ARG A 825 -8.13 -36.69 19.46
N LEU A 826 -8.52 -37.94 19.68
CA LEU A 826 -7.61 -38.99 20.13
C LEU A 826 -6.54 -39.31 19.07
N GLU A 827 -6.91 -39.34 17.79
CA GLU A 827 -5.96 -39.52 16.69
C GLU A 827 -4.93 -38.39 16.66
N GLU A 828 -5.36 -37.13 16.77
CA GLU A 828 -4.46 -35.97 16.87
C GLU A 828 -3.49 -36.09 18.05
N GLU A 829 -4.02 -36.42 19.23
CA GLU A 829 -3.25 -36.63 20.45
C GLU A 829 -2.22 -37.76 20.32
N ILE A 830 -2.58 -38.86 19.65
CA ILE A 830 -1.67 -39.99 19.37
C ILE A 830 -0.57 -39.56 18.42
N ARG A 831 -0.92 -38.85 17.33
CA ARG A 831 0.06 -38.37 16.33
C ARG A 831 1.03 -37.36 16.91
N ALA A 832 0.57 -36.53 17.84
CA ALA A 832 1.40 -35.58 18.57
C ALA A 832 2.27 -36.23 19.67
N ASP A 833 2.14 -37.55 19.89
CA ASP A 833 2.75 -38.30 21.00
C ASP A 833 2.42 -37.68 22.37
N ARG A 834 1.21 -37.13 22.52
CA ARG A 834 0.76 -36.35 23.67
C ARG A 834 -0.69 -36.67 24.05
N VAL A 835 -0.99 -37.95 24.31
CA VAL A 835 -2.33 -38.37 24.72
C VAL A 835 -2.71 -37.88 26.12
N SER A 836 -3.82 -37.15 26.19
CA SER A 836 -4.31 -36.49 27.41
C SER A 836 -4.75 -37.49 28.47
N SER A 837 -4.76 -37.06 29.73
CA SER A 837 -5.25 -37.88 30.84
C SER A 837 -6.73 -38.24 30.70
N GLU A 838 -7.52 -37.34 30.11
CA GLU A 838 -8.94 -37.55 29.79
C GLU A 838 -9.11 -38.66 28.75
N SER A 839 -8.40 -38.57 27.61
CA SER A 839 -8.42 -39.60 26.57
C SER A 839 -7.92 -40.96 27.07
N ARG A 840 -6.89 -40.97 27.94
CA ARG A 840 -6.41 -42.21 28.58
C ARG A 840 -7.45 -42.81 29.53
N ALA A 841 -8.15 -41.98 30.31
CA ALA A 841 -9.21 -42.45 31.20
C ALA A 841 -10.42 -42.98 30.43
N TRP A 842 -10.81 -42.31 29.34
CA TRP A 842 -11.86 -42.77 28.44
C TRP A 842 -11.50 -44.11 27.78
N LEU A 843 -10.29 -44.24 27.23
CA LEU A 843 -9.80 -45.50 26.67
C LEU A 843 -9.82 -46.63 27.71
N ALA A 844 -9.41 -46.35 28.95
CA ALA A 844 -9.44 -47.32 30.04
C ALA A 844 -10.87 -47.77 30.40
N GLN A 845 -11.86 -46.86 30.38
CA GLN A 845 -13.28 -47.21 30.56
C GLN A 845 -13.80 -48.10 29.43
N CYS A 846 -13.31 -47.88 28.20
CA CYS A 846 -13.60 -48.70 27.04
C CYS A 846 -12.80 -50.02 26.98
N GLY A 847 -11.86 -50.26 27.91
CA GLY A 847 -11.01 -51.44 27.93
C GLY A 847 -9.91 -51.46 26.86
N LEU A 848 -9.53 -50.28 26.34
CA LEU A 848 -8.54 -50.10 25.27
C LEU A 848 -7.29 -49.38 25.78
N THR A 849 -6.16 -49.54 25.08
CA THR A 849 -4.92 -48.79 25.34
C THR A 849 -4.55 -47.85 24.21
N VAL A 850 -3.72 -46.83 24.51
CA VAL A 850 -3.19 -45.89 23.51
C VAL A 850 -2.44 -46.65 22.41
N GLU A 851 -1.64 -47.66 22.76
CA GLU A 851 -0.85 -48.44 21.81
C GLU A 851 -1.72 -49.33 20.92
N GLN A 852 -2.91 -49.73 21.37
CA GLN A 852 -3.88 -50.46 20.54
C GLN A 852 -4.51 -49.52 19.51
N LEU A 853 -4.87 -48.30 19.90
CA LEU A 853 -5.46 -47.29 19.02
C LEU A 853 -4.42 -46.71 18.06
N ALA A 854 -3.20 -46.46 18.52
CA ALA A 854 -2.08 -46.01 17.69
C ALA A 854 -1.74 -47.00 16.57
N ARG A 855 -1.95 -48.30 16.78
CA ARG A 855 -1.84 -49.32 15.72
C ARG A 855 -2.97 -49.26 14.69
N GLN A 856 -4.10 -48.67 15.05
CA GLN A 856 -5.22 -48.45 14.13
C GLN A 856 -5.08 -47.15 13.33
N VAL A 857 -4.35 -46.17 13.84
CA VAL A 857 -4.04 -44.94 13.11
C VAL A 857 -3.24 -45.27 11.85
N GLU A 858 -3.74 -44.86 10.68
CA GLU A 858 -3.04 -45.08 9.40
C GLU A 858 -1.73 -44.25 9.36
N PRO A 859 -0.60 -44.82 8.88
CA PRO A 859 0.67 -44.12 8.83
C PRO A 859 0.63 -42.94 7.84
N GLU A 860 1.47 -41.94 8.09
CA GLU A 860 1.63 -40.82 7.16
C GLU A 860 2.45 -41.22 5.94
N TYR A 861 1.88 -41.01 4.76
CA TYR A 861 2.57 -41.12 3.49
C TYR A 861 2.99 -39.73 3.01
N THR A 862 4.28 -39.55 2.72
CA THR A 862 4.80 -38.33 2.10
C THR A 862 4.81 -38.51 0.58
N PRO A 863 4.02 -37.74 -0.18
CA PRO A 863 4.03 -37.80 -1.64
C PRO A 863 5.43 -37.56 -2.21
N ALA A 864 5.77 -38.27 -3.29
CA ALA A 864 6.94 -37.95 -4.10
C ALA A 864 6.74 -36.58 -4.79
N ARG A 865 7.77 -35.74 -4.78
CA ARG A 865 7.72 -34.36 -5.30
C ARG A 865 8.95 -34.05 -6.13
N LYS A 866 8.79 -33.18 -7.12
CA LYS A 866 9.92 -32.58 -7.85
C LYS A 866 10.10 -31.13 -7.38
N VAL A 867 11.29 -30.80 -6.92
CA VAL A 867 11.64 -29.46 -6.46
C VAL A 867 12.56 -28.79 -7.48
N HIS A 868 12.22 -27.57 -7.86
CA HIS A 868 13.07 -26.73 -8.69
C HIS A 868 13.20 -25.33 -8.08
N PHE A 869 14.34 -24.71 -8.31
CA PHE A 869 14.59 -23.31 -8.01
C PHE A 869 14.34 -22.43 -9.24
N TYR A 870 13.62 -21.33 -9.04
CA TYR A 870 13.47 -20.29 -10.06
C TYR A 870 14.71 -19.40 -10.07
N HIS A 871 15.53 -19.53 -11.11
CA HIS A 871 16.55 -18.54 -11.40
C HIS A 871 15.90 -17.38 -12.17
N CYS A 872 15.80 -16.22 -11.52
CA CYS A 872 15.20 -15.01 -12.06
C CYS A 872 16.25 -13.95 -12.41
N ASP A 873 15.89 -13.01 -13.28
CA ASP A 873 16.64 -11.77 -13.47
C ASP A 873 16.51 -10.81 -12.26
N HIS A 874 17.14 -9.64 -12.34
CA HIS A 874 17.10 -8.62 -11.28
C HIS A 874 15.69 -8.07 -10.99
N ARG A 875 14.73 -8.26 -11.89
CA ARG A 875 13.33 -7.87 -11.69
C ARG A 875 12.53 -8.96 -11.00
N GLY A 876 12.98 -10.22 -11.04
CA GLY A 876 12.21 -11.38 -10.61
C GLY A 876 11.53 -12.15 -11.76
N LEU A 877 11.87 -11.86 -13.02
CA LEU A 877 11.38 -12.61 -14.20
C LEU A 877 12.11 -13.97 -14.29
N PRO A 878 11.40 -15.12 -14.29
CA PRO A 878 12.04 -16.43 -14.39
C PRO A 878 12.76 -16.67 -15.72
N LEU A 879 14.07 -16.90 -15.66
CA LEU A 879 14.91 -17.23 -16.81
C LEU A 879 15.18 -18.74 -16.93
N ALA A 880 15.23 -19.44 -15.80
CA ALA A 880 15.45 -20.90 -15.78
C ALA A 880 14.83 -21.58 -14.54
N LEU A 881 14.53 -22.86 -14.67
CA LEU A 881 14.24 -23.77 -13.56
C LEU A 881 15.43 -24.69 -13.33
N ILE A 882 15.98 -24.66 -12.13
CA ILE A 882 17.16 -25.43 -11.74
C ILE A 882 16.74 -26.57 -10.81
N SER A 883 17.08 -27.82 -11.15
CA SER A 883 16.82 -28.97 -10.27
C SER A 883 17.74 -28.96 -9.05
N GLU A 884 17.44 -29.76 -8.03
CA GLU A 884 18.29 -29.89 -6.82
C GLU A 884 19.73 -30.33 -7.13
N ASP A 885 19.95 -31.01 -8.25
CA ASP A 885 21.26 -31.43 -8.75
C ASP A 885 21.98 -30.33 -9.59
N GLY A 886 21.38 -29.15 -9.73
CA GLY A 886 21.95 -28.02 -10.48
C GLY A 886 21.69 -28.04 -11.99
N ASN A 887 20.88 -28.98 -12.49
CA ASN A 887 20.58 -29.08 -13.92
C ASN A 887 19.49 -28.06 -14.33
N THR A 888 19.64 -27.46 -15.52
CA THR A 888 18.56 -26.65 -16.11
C THR A 888 17.47 -27.57 -16.66
N ALA A 889 16.29 -27.53 -16.05
CA ALA A 889 15.12 -28.30 -16.47
C ALA A 889 14.23 -27.53 -17.47
N TRP A 890 14.29 -26.20 -17.43
CA TRP A 890 13.55 -25.30 -18.31
C TRP A 890 14.31 -23.98 -18.43
N ARG A 891 14.25 -23.31 -19.58
CA ARG A 891 14.82 -21.99 -19.81
C ARG A 891 13.94 -21.16 -20.75
N GLY A 892 13.82 -19.86 -20.47
CA GLY A 892 13.15 -18.88 -21.33
C GLY A 892 14.03 -17.68 -21.63
N GLU A 893 13.84 -17.10 -22.82
CA GLU A 893 14.41 -15.81 -23.21
C GLU A 893 13.27 -14.84 -23.51
N TYR A 894 13.41 -13.60 -23.05
CA TYR A 894 12.34 -12.60 -23.07
C TYR A 894 12.83 -11.26 -23.59
N ASP A 895 11.90 -10.45 -24.08
CA ASP A 895 12.12 -9.02 -24.27
C ASP A 895 11.92 -8.23 -22.96
N GLU A 896 12.03 -6.92 -23.07
CA GLU A 896 11.95 -5.98 -21.97
C GLU A 896 10.55 -5.89 -21.35
N TRP A 897 9.52 -6.18 -22.14
CA TRP A 897 8.10 -6.12 -21.79
C TRP A 897 7.54 -7.48 -21.35
N GLY A 898 8.39 -8.51 -21.29
CA GLY A 898 8.04 -9.85 -20.83
C GLY A 898 7.50 -10.78 -21.92
N ASN A 899 7.56 -10.42 -23.21
CA ASN A 899 7.26 -11.34 -24.30
C ASN A 899 8.29 -12.45 -24.34
N GLN A 900 7.85 -13.71 -24.38
CA GLN A 900 8.76 -14.85 -24.52
C GLN A 900 9.21 -14.96 -25.97
N LEU A 901 10.50 -14.77 -26.21
CA LEU A 901 11.14 -14.84 -27.53
C LEU A 901 11.55 -16.26 -27.88
N ASN A 902 11.99 -17.04 -26.87
CA ASN A 902 12.44 -18.41 -27.06
C ASN A 902 12.25 -19.24 -25.78
N GLU A 903 12.14 -20.56 -25.94
CA GLU A 903 11.97 -21.52 -24.85
C GLU A 903 12.78 -22.81 -25.12
N GLU A 904 13.54 -23.25 -24.12
CA GLU A 904 14.15 -24.59 -24.08
C GLU A 904 13.47 -25.38 -22.95
N ASN A 905 12.62 -26.35 -23.31
CA ASN A 905 11.79 -27.11 -22.37
C ASN A 905 11.81 -28.63 -22.66
N PRO A 906 12.95 -29.32 -22.41
CA PRO A 906 13.11 -30.74 -22.76
C PRO A 906 12.21 -31.69 -21.95
N TYR A 907 11.66 -31.23 -20.83
CA TYR A 907 10.82 -32.04 -19.93
C TYR A 907 9.34 -31.62 -19.96
N TYR A 908 8.94 -30.75 -20.89
CA TYR A 908 7.56 -30.26 -21.06
C TYR A 908 6.95 -29.70 -19.75
N LEU A 909 7.76 -28.98 -18.98
CA LEU A 909 7.34 -28.35 -17.73
C LEU A 909 6.42 -27.16 -18.02
N HIS A 910 5.23 -27.15 -17.42
CA HIS A 910 4.37 -25.97 -17.46
C HIS A 910 5.01 -24.83 -16.67
N GLN A 911 5.27 -23.69 -17.31
CA GLN A 911 5.86 -22.50 -16.69
C GLN A 911 5.11 -21.24 -17.13
N PRO A 912 4.07 -20.83 -16.38
CA PRO A 912 3.21 -19.74 -16.79
C PRO A 912 3.68 -18.37 -16.26
N TYR A 913 4.63 -18.30 -15.32
CA TYR A 913 5.04 -17.03 -14.73
C TYR A 913 5.82 -16.15 -15.72
N ARG A 914 5.60 -14.84 -15.64
CA ARG A 914 6.25 -13.81 -16.47
C ARG A 914 6.90 -12.77 -15.57
N LEU A 915 6.74 -11.47 -15.83
CA LEU A 915 7.19 -10.44 -14.89
C LEU A 915 6.52 -10.68 -13.52
N PRO A 916 7.09 -10.20 -12.40
CA PRO A 916 6.53 -10.45 -11.07
C PRO A 916 5.02 -10.17 -11.03
N GLY A 917 4.25 -11.10 -10.45
CA GLY A 917 2.78 -11.02 -10.37
C GLY A 917 2.03 -11.57 -11.60
N GLN A 918 2.72 -11.77 -12.73
CA GLN A 918 2.08 -12.11 -14.00
C GLN A 918 2.05 -13.62 -14.29
N GLN A 919 0.93 -14.07 -14.85
CA GLN A 919 0.71 -15.42 -15.33
C GLN A 919 0.21 -15.41 -16.79
N HIS A 920 0.92 -16.07 -17.69
CA HIS A 920 0.55 -16.20 -19.10
C HIS A 920 -0.63 -17.16 -19.30
N ASP A 921 -1.67 -16.65 -19.95
CA ASP A 921 -2.77 -17.43 -20.49
C ASP A 921 -2.53 -17.71 -21.98
N GLU A 922 -2.08 -18.92 -22.29
CA GLU A 922 -1.75 -19.33 -23.66
C GLU A 922 -2.93 -19.16 -24.64
N GLU A 923 -4.16 -19.37 -24.17
CA GLU A 923 -5.34 -19.29 -25.03
C GLU A 923 -5.63 -17.88 -25.55
N SER A 924 -5.35 -16.86 -24.73
CA SER A 924 -5.60 -15.44 -25.04
C SER A 924 -4.34 -14.70 -25.48
N GLY A 925 -3.16 -15.18 -25.07
CA GLY A 925 -1.88 -14.47 -25.20
C GLY A 925 -1.69 -13.35 -24.17
N LEU A 926 -2.65 -13.16 -23.26
CA LEU A 926 -2.60 -12.14 -22.22
C LEU A 926 -1.90 -12.67 -20.98
N TYR A 927 -1.34 -11.75 -20.20
CA TYR A 927 -0.79 -12.06 -18.88
C TYR A 927 -1.75 -11.57 -17.80
N TYR A 928 -2.35 -12.50 -17.07
CA TYR A 928 -3.14 -12.18 -15.88
C TYR A 928 -2.22 -11.63 -14.79
N ASN A 929 -2.54 -10.45 -14.27
CA ASN A 929 -1.75 -9.72 -13.28
C ASN A 929 -2.64 -9.20 -12.17
N ARG A 930 -3.06 -10.11 -11.28
CA ARG A 930 -3.94 -9.90 -10.12
C ARG A 930 -5.22 -9.11 -10.41
N ASN A 931 -5.13 -7.78 -10.51
CA ASN A 931 -6.28 -6.90 -10.76
C ASN A 931 -6.58 -6.67 -12.24
N ARG A 932 -5.62 -6.93 -13.15
CA ARG A 932 -5.76 -6.61 -14.58
C ARG A 932 -5.14 -7.67 -15.49
N TYR A 933 -5.44 -7.58 -16.78
CA TYR A 933 -4.79 -8.37 -17.84
C TYR A 933 -3.86 -7.49 -18.66
N TYR A 934 -2.62 -7.91 -18.79
CA TYR A 934 -1.56 -7.22 -19.51
C TYR A 934 -1.39 -7.82 -20.91
N ASP A 935 -1.37 -6.97 -21.93
CA ASP A 935 -0.98 -7.33 -23.30
C ASP A 935 0.51 -6.97 -23.49
N PRO A 936 1.41 -7.96 -23.53
CA PRO A 936 2.84 -7.71 -23.62
C PRO A 936 3.26 -7.18 -25.01
N LEU A 937 2.45 -7.34 -26.06
CA LEU A 937 2.75 -6.77 -27.39
C LEU A 937 2.56 -5.25 -27.38
N GLN A 938 1.49 -4.78 -26.73
CA GLN A 938 1.25 -3.35 -26.55
C GLN A 938 2.12 -2.76 -25.43
N GLY A 939 2.55 -3.58 -24.46
CA GLY A 939 3.26 -3.14 -23.27
C GLY A 939 2.34 -2.41 -22.28
N ARG A 940 1.08 -2.85 -22.16
CA ARG A 940 0.06 -2.17 -21.34
C ARG A 940 -1.08 -3.09 -20.89
N TYR A 941 -1.96 -2.60 -20.02
CA TYR A 941 -3.19 -3.30 -19.61
C TYR A 941 -4.35 -3.11 -20.58
N ILE A 942 -5.22 -4.10 -20.69
CA ILE A 942 -6.39 -4.07 -21.58
C ILE A 942 -7.65 -3.45 -20.95
N THR A 943 -7.56 -3.10 -19.67
CA THR A 943 -8.59 -2.39 -18.89
C THR A 943 -7.95 -1.23 -18.12
N GLN A 944 -8.76 -0.24 -17.76
CA GLN A 944 -8.32 0.86 -16.90
C GLN A 944 -7.92 0.36 -15.50
N ASP A 945 -7.02 1.12 -14.86
CA ASP A 945 -6.59 0.90 -13.49
C ASP A 945 -7.79 1.03 -12.54
N PRO A 946 -8.13 -0.01 -11.76
CA PRO A 946 -9.28 0.04 -10.89
C PRO A 946 -9.14 1.07 -9.76
N ILE A 947 -7.92 1.53 -9.43
CA ILE A 947 -7.70 2.65 -8.47
C ILE A 947 -7.67 4.03 -9.16
N GLY A 948 -8.09 4.11 -10.42
CA GLY A 948 -8.26 5.36 -11.16
C GLY A 948 -6.98 6.19 -11.25
N LEU A 949 -7.10 7.51 -11.06
CA LEU A 949 -5.98 8.45 -11.18
C LEU A 949 -4.87 8.22 -10.15
N ALA A 950 -5.13 7.48 -9.07
CA ALA A 950 -4.09 7.05 -8.13
C ALA A 950 -3.08 6.13 -8.82
N GLY A 951 -3.50 5.33 -9.80
CA GLY A 951 -2.66 4.46 -10.65
C GLY A 951 -1.86 5.21 -11.72
N GLY A 952 -2.24 6.46 -12.02
CA GLY A 952 -1.59 7.34 -13.01
C GLY A 952 -2.61 8.01 -13.94
N TRP A 953 -2.16 9.01 -14.72
CA TRP A 953 -3.06 9.74 -15.64
C TRP A 953 -3.34 8.97 -16.94
N ASN A 954 -2.48 8.02 -17.30
CA ASN A 954 -2.76 7.00 -18.31
C ASN A 954 -3.22 5.73 -17.61
N LEU A 955 -4.54 5.51 -17.57
CA LEU A 955 -5.16 4.45 -16.77
C LEU A 955 -4.85 3.03 -17.27
N TYR A 956 -4.26 2.85 -18.44
CA TYR A 956 -3.90 1.52 -18.96
C TYR A 956 -2.41 1.21 -18.81
N ASN A 957 -1.64 2.14 -18.23
CA ASN A 957 -0.18 2.11 -18.29
C ASN A 957 0.42 0.92 -17.53
N TYR A 958 1.34 0.21 -18.16
CA TYR A 958 2.39 -0.54 -17.48
C TYR A 958 3.64 0.36 -17.39
N PRO A 959 4.55 0.22 -16.41
CA PRO A 959 5.73 1.06 -16.32
C PRO A 959 6.45 1.28 -17.66
N LEU A 960 6.59 2.54 -18.08
CA LEU A 960 7.27 2.91 -19.33
C LEU A 960 8.80 2.70 -19.29
N ASN A 961 9.32 2.28 -18.13
CA ASN A 961 10.66 1.75 -17.95
C ASN A 961 10.56 0.36 -17.29
N PRO A 962 10.20 -0.68 -18.06
CA PRO A 962 9.97 -2.03 -17.53
C PRO A 962 11.28 -2.77 -17.15
N ILE A 963 12.43 -2.10 -17.31
CA ILE A 963 13.76 -2.63 -17.01
C ILE A 963 14.03 -2.58 -15.50
N ILE A 964 13.60 -1.52 -14.83
CA ILE A 964 13.83 -1.32 -13.40
C ILE A 964 12.52 -1.11 -12.62
N ARG A 965 11.41 -0.83 -13.31
CA ARG A 965 10.09 -0.68 -12.69
C ARG A 965 9.20 -1.87 -13.07
N MET A 966 8.34 -2.24 -12.13
CA MET A 966 7.41 -3.36 -12.27
C MET A 966 6.10 -3.01 -11.59
N ASP A 967 5.05 -3.74 -11.98
CA ASP A 967 3.73 -3.60 -11.38
C ASP A 967 3.15 -4.98 -11.04
N PRO A 968 3.50 -5.55 -9.88
CA PRO A 968 3.15 -6.93 -9.54
C PRO A 968 1.67 -7.15 -9.19
N LEU A 969 0.93 -6.07 -8.97
CA LEU A 969 -0.49 -6.12 -8.63
C LEU A 969 -1.38 -5.67 -9.78
N GLY A 970 -0.81 -5.06 -10.80
CA GLY A 970 -1.61 -4.34 -11.78
C GLY A 970 -2.13 -3.01 -11.25
N LEU A 971 -1.40 -2.27 -10.43
CA LEU A 971 -1.73 -0.95 -9.83
C LEU A 971 -0.50 0.00 -9.79
N TYR A 972 0.12 0.23 -10.95
CA TYR A 972 1.43 0.87 -11.21
C TYR A 972 1.99 1.87 -10.17
N ASN A 973 1.23 2.88 -9.74
CA ASN A 973 1.77 3.94 -8.86
C ASN A 973 1.94 3.55 -7.39
N LEU A 974 1.19 2.57 -6.87
CA LEU A 974 1.26 2.22 -5.45
C LEU A 974 2.56 1.46 -5.14
N TYR A 975 2.97 0.57 -6.04
CA TYR A 975 4.18 -0.23 -5.88
C TYR A 975 5.44 0.58 -6.13
N GLN A 976 5.43 1.56 -7.05
CA GLN A 976 6.64 2.36 -7.30
C GLN A 976 6.99 3.27 -6.12
N LEU A 977 5.98 3.81 -5.43
CA LEU A 977 6.15 4.56 -4.19
C LEU A 977 6.71 3.69 -3.04
N LEU A 978 6.31 2.41 -2.98
CA LEU A 978 6.91 1.43 -2.08
C LEU A 978 8.33 1.05 -2.51
N TYR A 979 8.59 0.88 -3.80
CA TYR A 979 9.88 0.46 -4.34
C TYR A 979 10.97 1.55 -4.20
N ASP A 980 10.60 2.83 -4.32
CA ASP A 980 11.48 3.98 -4.16
C ASP A 980 11.79 4.29 -2.67
N VAL A 981 10.92 3.85 -1.74
CA VAL A 981 11.12 3.98 -0.28
C VAL A 981 11.84 2.76 0.33
N TRP A 982 11.64 1.55 -0.21
CA TRP A 982 12.03 0.28 0.42
C TRP A 982 13.18 -0.47 -0.29
N HIS A 983 14.00 0.23 -1.07
CA HIS A 983 15.25 -0.34 -1.60
C HIS A 983 16.39 -0.48 -0.56
N ASP A 984 16.06 -0.37 0.73
CA ASP A 984 16.89 -0.87 1.81
C ASP A 984 16.35 -2.26 2.16
N ASP A 985 17.16 -3.31 1.98
CA ASP A 985 16.89 -4.75 2.18
C ASP A 985 16.48 -5.13 3.63
N SER A 986 15.92 -4.20 4.40
CA SER A 986 15.78 -4.25 5.85
C SER A 986 14.40 -4.64 6.37
N TYR A 987 13.36 -4.75 5.54
CA TYR A 987 12.04 -5.17 6.03
C TYR A 987 11.27 -5.99 5.00
N GLY A 988 11.02 -7.25 5.35
CA GLY A 988 10.21 -8.18 4.58
C GLY A 988 8.70 -7.98 4.78
N THR A 989 7.95 -8.64 3.89
CA THR A 989 6.50 -8.94 3.92
C THR A 989 5.53 -7.75 3.93
N SER A 990 5.15 -7.30 2.73
CA SER A 990 3.93 -6.50 2.51
C SER A 990 2.93 -7.31 1.68
N SER A 991 1.71 -7.50 2.21
CA SER A 991 0.50 -7.82 1.44
C SER A 991 -0.29 -6.53 1.20
N ILE A 992 -1.01 -6.44 0.09
CA ILE A 992 -1.81 -5.30 -0.33
C ILE A 992 -3.25 -5.79 -0.56
N ASP A 993 -4.12 -5.61 0.42
CA ASP A 993 -5.52 -6.03 0.31
C ASP A 993 -6.36 -4.91 -0.37
N ILE A 994 -6.68 -5.07 -1.66
CA ILE A 994 -7.56 -4.13 -2.37
C ILE A 994 -9.00 -4.64 -2.29
N THR A 995 -9.84 -3.96 -1.50
CA THR A 995 -11.29 -4.09 -1.64
C THR A 995 -11.71 -3.30 -2.88
N GLY A 996 -12.23 -3.99 -3.91
CA GLY A 996 -12.47 -3.44 -5.26
C GLY A 996 -13.55 -2.36 -5.39
N SER A 997 -13.34 -1.19 -4.76
CA SER A 997 -14.22 -0.01 -4.86
C SER A 997 -13.57 1.19 -5.54
N GLY A 998 -12.32 1.10 -6.01
CA GLY A 998 -11.59 2.18 -6.69
C GLY A 998 -11.25 3.42 -5.85
N ASP A 999 -11.87 3.57 -4.67
CA ASP A 999 -11.70 4.70 -3.76
C ASP A 999 -11.18 4.30 -2.36
N LEU A 1000 -11.01 3.01 -2.06
CA LEU A 1000 -10.43 2.53 -0.79
C LEU A 1000 -9.27 1.56 -1.04
N ILE A 1001 -8.07 1.97 -0.61
CA ILE A 1001 -6.89 1.11 -0.52
C ILE A 1001 -6.69 0.77 0.96
N SER A 1002 -6.75 -0.52 1.33
CA SER A 1002 -6.42 -1.00 2.68
C SER A 1002 -5.09 -1.73 2.64
N LEU A 1003 -4.02 -1.10 3.13
CA LEU A 1003 -2.70 -1.74 3.21
C LEU A 1003 -2.59 -2.53 4.53
N GLY A 1004 -2.93 -3.81 4.49
CA GLY A 1004 -2.72 -4.74 5.61
C GLY A 1004 -1.36 -5.43 5.50
N GLY A 1005 -0.37 -4.96 6.27
CA GLY A 1005 0.95 -5.62 6.40
C GLY A 1005 1.97 -4.81 7.20
N HIS A 1006 3.11 -5.43 7.49
CA HIS A 1006 4.17 -5.11 8.48
C HIS A 1006 4.83 -3.71 8.43
N ALA A 1007 4.36 -2.84 7.55
CA ALA A 1007 4.61 -1.42 7.56
C ALA A 1007 3.33 -0.74 7.06
N GLY A 1008 2.59 -0.11 7.98
CA GLY A 1008 1.42 0.68 7.60
C GLY A 1008 1.88 1.91 6.82
N LEU A 1009 1.79 1.86 5.50
CA LEU A 1009 1.81 3.06 4.69
C LEU A 1009 0.45 3.75 4.90
N GLY A 1010 0.43 4.72 5.82
CA GLY A 1010 -0.70 5.61 5.95
C GLY A 1010 -0.68 6.56 4.76
N VAL A 1011 -1.60 6.39 3.80
CA VAL A 1011 -1.91 7.49 2.89
C VAL A 1011 -2.83 8.42 3.66
N ALA A 1012 -2.28 9.42 4.34
CA ALA A 1012 -3.12 10.53 4.76
C ALA A 1012 -3.40 11.39 3.53
N PHE A 1013 -4.66 11.39 3.10
CA PHE A 1013 -5.18 12.52 2.35
C PHE A 1013 -5.20 13.71 3.31
N ALA A 1014 -4.13 14.49 3.28
CA ALA A 1014 -4.13 15.76 3.95
C ALA A 1014 -5.04 16.73 3.19
N LYS A 1015 -6.33 16.70 3.52
CA LYS A 1015 -7.24 17.75 3.13
C LYS A 1015 -7.00 18.94 4.05
N LYS A 1016 -6.19 19.89 3.60
CA LYS A 1016 -6.40 21.27 4.05
C LYS A 1016 -7.84 21.62 3.64
N LYS A 1017 -8.62 22.25 4.53
CA LYS A 1017 -9.99 22.67 4.20
C LYS A 1017 -9.93 23.51 2.92
N GLY A 1018 -10.38 22.92 1.82
CA GLY A 1018 -10.33 23.51 0.50
C GLY A 1018 -9.04 23.30 -0.31
N GLU A 1019 -8.43 22.11 -0.30
CA GLU A 1019 -7.51 21.67 -1.35
C GLU A 1019 -7.80 20.19 -1.73
N MET A 1020 -7.65 19.82 -3.01
CA MET A 1020 -7.58 18.42 -3.45
C MET A 1020 -6.26 18.17 -4.20
N LEU A 1021 -5.57 17.09 -3.82
CA LEU A 1021 -4.51 16.36 -4.54
C LEU A 1021 -3.60 17.19 -5.46
N SER A 1022 -2.67 17.97 -4.90
CA SER A 1022 -1.46 18.38 -5.65
C SER A 1022 -0.22 17.60 -5.24
N ASP A 1023 -0.17 17.08 -4.01
CA ASP A 1023 0.96 16.32 -3.48
C ASP A 1023 0.47 15.14 -2.63
N ILE A 1024 0.99 13.94 -2.93
CA ILE A 1024 0.81 12.76 -2.11
C ILE A 1024 1.83 12.84 -0.97
N CYS A 1025 1.41 13.25 0.23
CA CYS A 1025 2.21 13.04 1.44
C CYS A 1025 2.02 11.61 1.93
N ILE A 1026 2.87 10.71 1.45
CA ILE A 1026 3.02 9.37 2.02
C ILE A 1026 4.02 9.47 3.16
N TYR A 1027 3.57 9.18 4.39
CA TYR A 1027 4.48 8.87 5.48
C TYR A 1027 4.59 7.37 5.61
N ALA A 1028 5.81 6.88 5.79
CA ALA A 1028 6.06 5.52 6.19
C ALA A 1028 5.97 5.44 7.72
N THR A 1029 4.97 4.73 8.25
CA THR A 1029 4.99 4.35 9.67
C THR A 1029 5.84 3.09 9.77
N ALA A 1030 7.05 3.21 10.31
CA ALA A 1030 7.87 2.05 10.65
C ALA A 1030 7.39 1.49 11.99
N CYS A 1031 6.24 0.80 12.01
CA CYS A 1031 5.88 -0.05 13.13
C CYS A 1031 6.62 -1.38 12.94
N GLY A 1032 7.73 -1.58 13.64
CA GLY A 1032 8.29 -2.93 13.71
C GLY A 1032 7.29 -3.79 14.49
N HIS A 1033 6.52 -4.65 13.82
CA HIS A 1033 6.09 -6.01 14.20
C HIS A 1033 4.96 -6.53 13.29
N ALA A 1034 4.75 -7.84 13.34
CA ALA A 1034 3.98 -8.65 12.40
C ALA A 1034 2.47 -8.68 12.66
N GLY A 1035 1.68 -8.15 11.72
CA GLY A 1035 0.22 -8.30 11.71
C GLY A 1035 -0.34 -8.14 10.30
N ILE A 1036 -1.10 -9.14 9.84
CA ILE A 1036 -1.87 -9.14 8.58
C ILE A 1036 -3.34 -9.16 9.01
N GLY A 1037 -4.13 -8.18 8.57
CA GLY A 1037 -5.57 -8.14 8.82
C GLY A 1037 -6.26 -6.97 8.12
N GLY A 1038 -7.14 -7.29 7.17
CA GLY A 1038 -8.04 -6.34 6.50
C GLY A 1038 -9.28 -6.00 7.34
N GLY A 1039 -9.68 -4.73 7.33
CA GLY A 1039 -10.93 -4.25 7.93
C GLY A 1039 -11.08 -2.72 7.86
N ILE A 1040 -12.29 -2.23 7.59
CA ILE A 1040 -12.64 -0.82 7.34
C ILE A 1040 -13.15 -0.16 8.63
N ASN A 1041 -12.61 1.01 9.03
CA ASN A 1041 -13.19 1.87 10.08
C ASN A 1041 -13.01 3.37 9.73
N ALA A 1042 -13.97 4.20 10.14
CA ALA A 1042 -13.94 5.67 10.01
C ALA A 1042 -13.48 6.33 11.32
N ALA A 1043 -12.59 7.33 11.27
CA ALA A 1043 -12.11 8.07 12.44
C ALA A 1043 -12.57 9.55 12.42
N ILE A 1044 -13.11 10.03 13.55
CA ILE A 1044 -13.45 11.44 13.79
C ILE A 1044 -12.29 12.07 14.58
N THR A 1045 -11.63 13.08 14.02
CA THR A 1045 -10.55 13.81 14.72
C THR A 1045 -11.09 15.06 15.41
N TYR A 1046 -10.78 15.25 16.71
CA TYR A 1046 -11.05 16.48 17.46
C TYR A 1046 -9.72 17.16 17.80
N SER A 1047 -9.45 18.33 17.22
CA SER A 1047 -8.24 19.11 17.52
C SER A 1047 -8.58 20.33 18.37
N GLU A 1048 -7.86 20.54 19.47
CA GLU A 1048 -7.96 21.75 20.29
C GLU A 1048 -6.64 22.53 20.18
N THR A 1049 -6.63 23.63 19.43
CA THR A 1049 -5.45 24.50 19.33
C THR A 1049 -5.35 25.36 20.60
N LYS A 1050 -4.38 25.10 21.47
CA LYS A 1050 -4.04 26.02 22.57
C LYS A 1050 -3.13 27.13 22.06
N SER A 1051 -3.70 28.28 21.73
CA SER A 1051 -2.95 29.54 21.63
C SER A 1051 -3.16 30.40 22.88
N LEU A 1052 -2.16 31.20 23.26
CA LEU A 1052 -2.31 32.29 24.26
C LEU A 1052 -3.54 33.20 23.96
N PRO A 1053 -4.08 33.94 24.95
CA PRO A 1053 -5.52 34.25 25.07
C PRO A 1053 -6.16 35.23 24.06
N THR A 1054 -5.48 35.60 22.96
CA THR A 1054 -5.94 36.68 22.07
C THR A 1054 -6.35 36.25 20.67
N SER A 1055 -6.13 34.99 20.28
CA SER A 1055 -6.73 34.39 19.08
C SER A 1055 -7.71 33.31 19.50
N GLY A 1056 -8.98 33.46 19.12
CA GLY A 1056 -10.05 32.54 19.47
C GLY A 1056 -9.74 31.09 19.08
N VAL A 1057 -10.35 30.17 19.82
CA VAL A 1057 -10.30 28.72 19.58
C VAL A 1057 -10.74 28.41 18.15
N SER A 1058 -9.85 27.82 17.35
CA SER A 1058 -10.21 27.22 16.07
C SER A 1058 -10.49 25.74 16.26
N ASN A 1059 -11.75 25.34 16.10
CA ASN A 1059 -12.12 23.92 16.05
C ASN A 1059 -11.98 23.44 14.60
N SER A 1060 -10.98 22.61 14.30
CA SER A 1060 -10.94 21.82 13.07
C SER A 1060 -11.57 20.45 13.31
N VAL A 1061 -12.44 20.04 12.38
CA VAL A 1061 -12.97 18.68 12.29
C VAL A 1061 -12.38 18.11 10.99
N GLY A 1062 -11.47 17.16 11.11
CA GLY A 1062 -10.93 16.38 10.00
C GLY A 1062 -11.45 14.94 10.08
N VAL A 1063 -11.96 14.41 8.96
CA VAL A 1063 -12.31 12.99 8.83
C VAL A 1063 -11.08 12.28 8.29
N THR A 1064 -10.56 11.31 9.04
CA THR A 1064 -9.45 10.46 8.61
C THR A 1064 -10.04 9.10 8.27
N VAL A 1065 -9.83 8.61 7.04
CA VAL A 1065 -10.24 7.26 6.63
C VAL A 1065 -8.96 6.41 6.62
N GLY A 1066 -8.85 5.47 7.57
CA GLY A 1066 -7.73 4.54 7.67
C GLY A 1066 -8.26 3.15 7.99
N GLY A 1067 -7.96 2.17 7.13
CA GLY A 1067 -8.35 0.78 7.31
C GLY A 1067 -7.48 0.09 8.37
N GLY A 1068 -8.12 -0.45 9.39
CA GLY A 1068 -7.54 -1.23 10.48
C GLY A 1068 -8.64 -1.67 11.45
N VAL A 1069 -8.51 -2.83 12.06
CA VAL A 1069 -9.37 -3.28 13.16
C VAL A 1069 -8.64 -3.02 14.48
N GLY A 1070 -9.22 -2.18 15.37
CA GLY A 1070 -8.84 -2.05 16.79
C GLY A 1070 -8.44 -0.63 17.26
N GLY A 1071 -9.24 0.04 18.10
CA GLY A 1071 -9.10 1.43 18.61
C GLY A 1071 -7.69 1.94 19.00
N HIS A 1072 -7.20 3.06 18.45
CA HIS A 1072 -6.07 3.88 18.97
C HIS A 1072 -6.27 5.41 18.88
N PHE A 1073 -5.36 6.11 19.56
CA PHE A 1073 -5.22 7.56 19.63
C PHE A 1073 -3.93 7.96 18.92
N ALA A 1074 -4.01 8.91 17.99
CA ALA A 1074 -2.82 9.59 17.49
C ALA A 1074 -2.59 10.85 18.33
N TYR A 1075 -1.48 10.92 19.08
CA TYR A 1075 -0.91 12.18 19.53
C TYR A 1075 -0.05 12.73 18.40
N THR A 1076 -0.61 13.64 17.59
CA THR A 1076 0.19 14.36 16.61
C THR A 1076 0.67 15.66 17.25
N TYR A 1077 1.97 15.74 17.54
CA TYR A 1077 2.61 17.03 17.80
C TYR A 1077 2.90 17.68 16.45
N VAL A 1078 2.00 18.56 16.02
CA VAL A 1078 2.30 19.47 14.90
C VAL A 1078 2.94 20.71 15.49
N VAL A 1079 4.25 20.82 15.33
CA VAL A 1079 4.98 22.04 15.60
C VAL A 1079 5.06 22.78 14.27
N ASP A 1080 4.43 23.95 14.20
CA ASP A 1080 4.67 24.88 13.10
C ASP A 1080 6.16 25.28 13.16
N VAL A 1081 6.95 24.90 12.16
CA VAL A 1081 8.38 25.21 12.12
C VAL A 1081 8.62 26.74 12.03
N ASP A 1082 7.63 27.50 11.55
CA ASP A 1082 7.65 28.96 11.55
C ASP A 1082 7.11 29.57 12.87
N ASN A 1083 6.51 28.77 13.75
CA ASN A 1083 6.04 29.18 15.08
C ASN A 1083 6.13 28.05 16.13
N PRO A 1084 7.34 27.74 16.64
CA PRO A 1084 7.59 26.62 17.55
C PRO A 1084 6.87 26.71 18.92
N GLU A 1085 6.18 27.82 19.22
CA GLU A 1085 5.36 28.00 20.42
C GLU A 1085 3.84 27.77 20.20
N SER A 1086 3.37 27.57 18.97
CA SER A 1086 2.00 27.08 18.72
C SER A 1086 2.03 25.56 18.57
N SER A 1087 1.73 24.85 19.65
CA SER A 1087 1.39 23.43 19.57
C SER A 1087 -0.09 23.31 19.16
N THR A 1088 -0.35 22.56 18.10
CA THR A 1088 -1.70 22.01 17.91
C THR A 1088 -1.71 20.64 18.58
N GLU A 1089 -2.38 20.54 19.73
CA GLU A 1089 -2.74 19.26 20.32
C GLU A 1089 -3.93 18.72 19.51
N SER A 1090 -3.67 17.77 18.61
CA SER A 1090 -4.73 17.05 17.90
C SER A 1090 -4.92 15.69 18.58
N VAL A 1091 -6.15 15.40 19.00
CA VAL A 1091 -6.55 14.09 19.49
C VAL A 1091 -7.41 13.44 18.41
N GLY A 1092 -6.80 12.54 17.63
CA GLY A 1092 -7.53 11.70 16.68
C GLY A 1092 -8.01 10.43 17.36
N ILE A 1093 -9.30 10.11 17.23
CA ILE A 1093 -9.89 8.85 17.71
C ILE A 1093 -10.14 7.96 16.49
N GLY A 1094 -9.40 6.86 16.34
CA GLY A 1094 -9.54 5.93 15.21
C GLY A 1094 -8.94 4.55 15.48
N ALA A 1095 -9.54 3.48 14.96
CA ALA A 1095 -9.19 2.11 15.29
C ALA A 1095 -8.10 1.46 14.39
N GLY A 1096 -6.83 1.40 14.82
CA GLY A 1096 -5.79 0.43 14.38
C GLY A 1096 -4.64 0.30 15.41
N VAL A 1097 -3.68 -0.63 15.25
CA VAL A 1097 -2.65 -1.08 16.24
C VAL A 1097 -1.33 -0.27 16.23
N ASP A 1098 -0.71 -0.08 17.41
CA ASP A 1098 0.46 0.73 17.82
C ASP A 1098 0.32 2.27 17.80
N ALA A 1099 0.73 2.92 18.90
CA ALA A 1099 0.79 4.37 19.03
C ALA A 1099 2.24 4.85 19.18
N SER A 1100 2.88 5.20 18.08
CA SER A 1100 4.13 5.99 18.12
C SER A 1100 3.82 7.43 18.55
N VAL A 1101 4.64 8.04 19.40
CA VAL A 1101 4.66 9.50 19.54
C VAL A 1101 5.24 10.04 18.23
N MET A 1102 4.39 10.46 17.30
CA MET A 1102 4.84 11.02 16.02
C MET A 1102 5.08 12.52 16.21
N THR A 1103 6.35 12.94 16.18
CA THR A 1103 6.70 14.36 16.12
C THR A 1103 6.79 14.75 14.65
N LEU A 1104 5.74 15.38 14.12
CA LEU A 1104 5.73 15.90 12.76
C LEU A 1104 6.27 17.34 12.77
N ALA A 1105 7.50 17.50 12.29
CA ALA A 1105 8.04 18.81 11.95
C ALA A 1105 7.73 19.12 10.47
N CYS A 1106 6.59 19.78 10.21
CA CYS A 1106 6.21 20.18 8.86
C CYS A 1106 6.68 21.62 8.60
N ARG A 1107 7.66 21.79 7.71
CA ARG A 1107 8.15 23.13 7.31
C ARG A 1107 7.29 23.77 6.22
N THR A 1108 6.65 22.94 5.41
CA THR A 1108 5.60 23.18 4.40
C THR A 1108 5.18 21.79 3.90
N TRP A 1109 3.98 21.61 3.33
CA TRP A 1109 3.37 20.32 2.94
C TRP A 1109 4.09 19.56 1.78
N GLN A 1110 5.42 19.66 1.67
CA GLN A 1110 6.27 18.94 0.72
C GLN A 1110 7.44 18.19 1.40
N GLU A 1111 7.65 18.34 2.71
CA GLU A 1111 8.68 17.61 3.46
C GLU A 1111 8.09 17.07 4.77
N CYS A 1112 7.74 15.78 4.77
CA CYS A 1112 7.48 15.03 6.02
C CYS A 1112 8.73 14.23 6.37
N TRP A 1113 9.35 14.56 7.49
CA TRP A 1113 10.34 13.70 8.13
C TRP A 1113 9.59 12.85 9.15
N VAL A 1114 9.63 11.52 8.99
CA VAL A 1114 9.21 10.58 10.03
C VAL A 1114 10.41 10.39 10.95
N ASN A 1115 10.24 10.68 12.24
CA ASN A 1115 11.22 10.37 13.28
C ASN A 1115 10.55 9.47 14.31
#